data_AF-A0A4Y3KMX2-F1
#
_entry.id   AF-A0A4Y3KMX2-F1
#
_cell.length_a   1.000
_cell.length_b   1.000
_cell.length_c   1.000
_cell.angle_alpha   90.00
_cell.angle_beta   90.00
_cell.angle_gamma   90.00
#
_symmetry.space_group_name_H-M   'P 1'
#
loop_
_entity.id
_entity.type
_entity.pdbx_description
1 polymer ?
#
loop_
_entity_poly.entity_id
_entity_poly.type
_entity_poly.pdbx_seq_one_letter_code
_entity_poly.pdbx_strand_id
1 'polypeptide(L)'
;MTACTEPGCTGTYEDGYCNVCGSPQAPTAPAGTGVTRPAASATSLLGTGIASGVPVARGPGGDDERSTRTGRTSSSRLATAALGSARTAASGSRATRTLGTGSTRLRGARLGAGLTTVPSVPVRDPLQVVMADPQVPERKRYCPSCGEPVGRERDGVPGRTKGFCPQCGAAFDFDPRLVAGDLVGGQYEVVGCLAHGGLGWIYLARDQNVSGRWVVLKGLLNAGDADAYAAAIAERQFLAEVEHPLIVEIYNFVMHDDAGYTVMEYVGGRSLKEMLTARREAAGGTNDPLPVDHACALVLEVLPAFAYLHDVGLLYCDFKPDNVIQQGDAVKLIDLGGVRRVDDLQSAIFGTVGYQAPEVPEVGTSVASDVYTIGRTLASLVLDFRGNTTTYVASLPPVAETPVFARYDSFYRLLAKACAPDPSDRFATVDELRTQLLGVLREVVATDRGPGHPALHSAASVLFDPPTTDGAHGPLGWDELPLLKVDASDPAAGWLAGVSVSDPLQRLEALADAPDETVEVRLARARAGIEAGRLDVVRAALAQVLDADPWEWRAVWLDGLAQLAAGDAVAARASFNAVYGQVPGELAPKLALAVACETSDEPDIAESLYVVCARSDANYTAAAAFGLARIRRRADELDGALAALELVTPTRSSYPEARVQRARLLTSAGRGISALADALSGLERVTVEPQQRVDLRIGVFEAALAEVVRSGPATQLRIGDVPVEEARLRDALEAAYRESATLAGTRDERIDLVDRANAVRRWTAW
;
A
#
# COMPACT_ATOMS: atom_id res chain seq x y z
N MET A 1 25.05 -59.82 -13.15
CA MET A 1 25.39 -58.40 -13.05
C MET A 1 26.28 -58.05 -14.23
N THR A 2 25.80 -57.20 -15.12
CA THR A 2 26.51 -56.82 -16.36
C THR A 2 27.37 -55.59 -16.05
N ALA A 3 28.66 -55.53 -16.40
CA ALA A 3 29.48 -54.34 -16.09
C ALA A 3 29.06 -53.11 -16.92
N CYS A 4 29.10 -51.89 -16.34
CA CYS A 4 28.80 -50.62 -17.03
C CYS A 4 29.77 -50.44 -18.21
N THR A 5 29.22 -50.08 -19.37
CA THR A 5 30.03 -49.87 -20.58
C THR A 5 30.59 -48.45 -20.69
N GLU A 6 30.33 -47.58 -19.71
CA GLU A 6 30.90 -46.22 -19.70
C GLU A 6 32.41 -46.26 -19.42
N PRO A 7 33.21 -45.51 -20.18
CA PRO A 7 34.65 -45.39 -19.94
C PRO A 7 34.95 -44.92 -18.51
N GLY A 8 35.71 -45.73 -17.76
CA GLY A 8 36.12 -45.40 -16.39
C GLY A 8 35.11 -45.75 -15.29
N CYS A 9 33.95 -46.32 -15.62
CA CYS A 9 33.00 -46.77 -14.61
C CYS A 9 33.28 -48.20 -14.13
N THR A 10 33.35 -48.39 -12.81
CA THR A 10 33.56 -49.71 -12.17
C THR A 10 32.25 -50.43 -11.80
N GLY A 11 31.09 -49.85 -12.14
CA GLY A 11 29.80 -50.37 -11.70
C GLY A 11 29.22 -51.48 -12.57
N THR A 12 28.08 -52.00 -12.12
CA THR A 12 27.29 -53.04 -12.79
C THR A 12 25.84 -52.61 -12.97
N TYR A 13 25.20 -53.04 -14.06
CA TYR A 13 23.78 -52.84 -14.34
C TYR A 13 22.91 -53.67 -13.39
N GLU A 14 22.00 -52.99 -12.70
CA GLU A 14 20.95 -53.48 -11.82
C GLU A 14 19.63 -52.81 -12.25
N ASP A 15 18.57 -53.59 -12.46
CA ASP A 15 17.27 -53.11 -12.94
C ASP A 15 17.32 -52.20 -14.19
N GLY A 16 18.25 -52.49 -15.11
CA GLY A 16 18.43 -51.77 -16.37
C GLY A 16 19.32 -50.52 -16.31
N TYR A 17 19.90 -50.19 -15.15
CA TYR A 17 20.78 -49.01 -14.96
C TYR A 17 22.02 -49.35 -14.14
N CYS A 18 23.14 -48.68 -14.39
CA CYS A 18 24.36 -48.96 -13.64
C CYS A 18 24.33 -48.43 -12.19
N ASN A 19 24.75 -49.27 -11.25
CA ASN A 19 24.88 -48.94 -9.83
C ASN A 19 26.01 -47.94 -9.49
N VAL A 20 26.90 -47.57 -10.41
CA VAL A 20 27.94 -46.52 -10.23
C VAL A 20 27.72 -45.34 -11.18
N CYS A 21 27.72 -45.55 -12.50
CA CYS A 21 27.57 -44.48 -13.50
C CYS A 21 26.10 -44.06 -13.74
N GLY A 22 25.12 -44.89 -13.39
CA GLY A 22 23.70 -44.62 -13.65
C GLY A 22 23.25 -44.80 -15.11
N SER A 23 24.16 -45.07 -16.05
CA SER A 23 23.81 -45.24 -17.46
C SER A 23 22.79 -46.37 -17.66
N PRO A 24 21.81 -46.22 -18.58
CA PRO A 24 20.92 -47.31 -18.96
C PRO A 24 21.66 -48.40 -19.71
N GLN A 25 21.21 -49.64 -19.58
CA GLN A 25 21.72 -50.77 -20.34
C GLN A 25 21.22 -50.65 -21.80
N ALA A 26 22.13 -50.50 -22.76
CA ALA A 26 21.78 -50.25 -24.16
C ALA A 26 20.93 -51.39 -24.76
N PRO A 27 19.85 -51.08 -25.51
CA PRO A 27 19.09 -52.08 -26.25
C PRO A 27 19.89 -52.58 -27.47
N THR A 28 19.95 -53.89 -27.68
CA THR A 28 20.60 -54.51 -28.83
C THR A 28 19.77 -54.31 -30.10
N ALA A 29 20.27 -53.51 -31.06
CA ALA A 29 19.70 -53.38 -32.40
C ALA A 29 20.79 -53.33 -33.49
N PRO A 30 20.47 -53.73 -34.74
CA PRO A 30 21.44 -54.16 -35.74
C PRO A 30 21.97 -53.03 -36.64
N ALA A 31 23.04 -53.38 -37.35
CA ALA A 31 23.97 -52.58 -38.14
C ALA A 31 23.37 -51.70 -39.26
N GLY A 32 24.10 -50.62 -39.59
CA GLY A 32 24.20 -50.14 -40.98
C GLY A 32 24.56 -48.67 -41.18
N THR A 33 25.81 -48.45 -41.65
CA THR A 33 26.26 -47.48 -42.68
C THR A 33 25.97 -45.97 -42.46
N GLY A 34 26.98 -45.12 -42.26
CA GLY A 34 27.91 -44.61 -43.29
C GLY A 34 27.21 -43.49 -44.10
N VAL A 35 27.68 -42.24 -44.15
CA VAL A 35 28.70 -41.77 -45.11
C VAL A 35 29.09 -40.30 -44.80
N THR A 36 30.32 -40.00 -45.21
CA THR A 36 31.25 -38.86 -45.13
C THR A 36 30.87 -37.50 -45.80
N ARG A 37 31.32 -36.39 -45.16
CA ARG A 37 32.07 -35.16 -45.66
C ARG A 37 31.54 -34.35 -46.88
N PRO A 38 32.09 -33.15 -47.25
CA PRO A 38 33.07 -32.25 -46.59
C PRO A 38 32.81 -30.70 -46.69
N ALA A 39 33.59 -29.98 -45.88
CA ALA A 39 34.29 -28.68 -46.00
C ALA A 39 34.18 -27.75 -47.24
N ALA A 40 34.28 -26.43 -46.97
CA ALA A 40 35.18 -25.41 -47.60
C ALA A 40 34.79 -24.00 -47.07
N SER A 41 35.64 -23.19 -46.42
CA SER A 41 36.74 -22.32 -46.92
C SER A 41 36.38 -20.82 -46.70
N ALA A 42 37.12 -20.08 -45.86
CA ALA A 42 38.14 -19.06 -46.23
C ALA A 42 37.51 -17.68 -46.61
N THR A 43 37.96 -16.47 -46.23
CA THR A 43 39.21 -15.90 -45.69
C THR A 43 38.94 -14.42 -45.31
N SER A 44 39.62 -13.87 -44.29
CA SER A 44 40.30 -12.54 -44.15
C SER A 44 39.82 -11.31 -44.96
N LEU A 45 39.88 -10.03 -44.52
CA LEU A 45 40.51 -9.29 -43.41
C LEU A 45 39.97 -7.83 -43.49
N LEU A 46 39.81 -7.17 -42.34
CA LEU A 46 39.47 -5.73 -42.20
C LEU A 46 40.72 -4.90 -41.90
N GLY A 47 40.75 -3.68 -42.41
CA GLY A 47 41.69 -2.63 -42.02
C GLY A 47 41.02 -1.60 -41.10
N THR A 48 41.68 -1.32 -39.98
CA THR A 48 41.30 -0.39 -38.91
C THR A 48 41.89 1.01 -39.11
N GLY A 49 41.24 2.02 -38.50
CA GLY A 49 41.77 3.37 -38.30
C GLY A 49 41.11 4.02 -37.08
N ILE A 50 41.94 4.50 -36.15
CA ILE A 50 41.64 5.00 -34.79
C ILE A 50 41.94 6.51 -34.72
N ALA A 51 41.43 7.18 -33.66
CA ALA A 51 41.99 8.33 -32.91
C ALA A 51 41.44 9.73 -33.26
N SER A 52 41.26 10.74 -32.38
CA SER A 52 41.36 10.94 -30.91
C SER A 52 41.04 12.42 -30.57
N GLY A 53 40.66 12.73 -29.30
CA GLY A 53 40.93 14.00 -28.55
C GLY A 53 40.15 15.29 -28.90
N VAL A 54 39.90 16.33 -28.06
CA VAL A 54 40.41 16.86 -26.76
C VAL A 54 39.44 18.00 -26.28
N PRO A 55 39.47 18.51 -25.02
CA PRO A 55 38.43 19.36 -24.39
C PRO A 55 38.86 20.78 -23.85
N VAL A 56 37.89 21.49 -23.22
CA VAL A 56 37.90 22.59 -22.19
C VAL A 56 38.31 24.05 -22.55
N ALA A 57 37.50 25.05 -22.10
CA ALA A 57 37.97 26.33 -21.50
C ALA A 57 36.87 27.14 -20.75
N ARG A 58 37.30 27.91 -19.73
CA ARG A 58 36.59 28.85 -18.82
C ARG A 58 37.14 30.29 -19.03
N GLY A 59 36.36 31.35 -18.76
CA GLY A 59 36.87 32.73 -18.55
C GLY A 59 35.80 33.87 -18.52
N PRO A 60 36.05 35.06 -17.93
CA PRO A 60 35.13 35.76 -16.99
C PRO A 60 34.81 37.27 -17.22
N GLY A 61 33.92 37.86 -16.38
CA GLY A 61 33.73 39.33 -16.04
C GLY A 61 32.89 40.18 -17.03
N GLY A 62 32.12 41.23 -16.72
CA GLY A 62 31.74 42.01 -15.53
C GLY A 62 30.98 43.30 -15.98
N ASP A 63 30.01 43.75 -15.19
CA ASP A 63 29.42 45.10 -14.99
C ASP A 63 28.35 45.79 -15.90
N ASP A 64 27.41 46.40 -15.13
CA ASP A 64 26.55 47.59 -15.28
C ASP A 64 25.07 47.59 -15.77
N GLU A 65 24.21 47.77 -14.75
CA GLU A 65 22.96 48.51 -14.60
C GLU A 65 22.04 48.84 -15.79
N ARG A 66 20.78 48.36 -15.69
CA ARG A 66 19.57 49.16 -15.35
C ARG A 66 18.32 48.49 -15.91
N SER A 67 17.51 47.82 -15.08
CA SER A 67 16.08 47.66 -15.41
C SER A 67 15.19 47.38 -14.20
N THR A 68 14.09 48.12 -14.22
CA THR A 68 12.91 48.25 -13.38
C THR A 68 12.41 47.06 -12.55
N ARG A 69 12.07 47.37 -11.29
CA ARG A 69 10.99 46.83 -10.43
C ARG A 69 10.30 45.52 -10.86
N THR A 70 10.85 44.38 -10.44
CA THR A 70 10.08 43.19 -10.01
C THR A 70 10.89 42.45 -8.95
N GLY A 71 10.38 42.33 -7.73
CA GLY A 71 11.06 41.57 -6.68
C GLY A 71 10.77 42.07 -5.28
N ARG A 72 9.52 41.90 -4.82
CA ARG A 72 9.15 42.08 -3.40
C ARG A 72 8.77 40.76 -2.70
N THR A 73 9.01 39.60 -3.31
CA THR A 73 8.58 38.30 -2.75
C THR A 73 9.72 37.30 -2.51
N SER A 74 10.99 37.67 -2.73
CA SER A 74 12.09 36.74 -2.45
C SER A 74 12.51 36.79 -0.98
N SER A 75 12.35 35.65 -0.29
CA SER A 75 12.80 35.41 1.08
C SER A 75 14.33 35.53 1.24
N SER A 76 15.08 35.57 0.14
CA SER A 76 16.54 35.74 0.14
C SER A 76 17.02 37.10 0.65
N ARG A 77 16.13 38.10 0.78
CA ARG A 77 16.44 39.42 1.35
C ARG A 77 16.13 39.54 2.85
N LEU A 78 15.49 38.52 3.44
CA LEU A 78 15.23 38.49 4.87
C LEU A 78 16.53 38.18 5.62
N ALA A 79 16.78 38.89 6.72
CA ALA A 79 17.94 38.64 7.56
C ALA A 79 17.78 37.28 8.25
N THR A 80 18.72 36.37 7.99
CA THR A 80 18.76 35.04 8.63
C THR A 80 19.64 35.10 9.87
N ALA A 81 19.20 34.43 10.95
CA ALA A 81 20.06 34.25 12.11
C ALA A 81 21.35 33.52 11.71
N ALA A 82 22.51 34.05 12.12
CA ALA A 82 23.79 33.40 11.86
C ALA A 82 23.77 31.96 12.42
N LEU A 83 24.13 30.99 11.58
CA LEU A 83 24.23 29.56 11.91
C LEU A 83 25.63 29.06 11.55
N GLY A 84 26.14 28.04 12.25
CA GLY A 84 27.45 27.46 11.95
C GLY A 84 28.62 28.43 12.16
N SER A 85 29.59 28.40 11.25
CA SER A 85 30.84 29.17 11.33
C SER A 85 30.66 30.68 11.41
N ALA A 86 29.54 31.22 10.89
CA ALA A 86 29.18 32.62 11.00
C ALA A 86 28.94 33.07 12.47
N ARG A 87 28.69 32.14 13.40
CA ARG A 87 28.61 32.43 14.85
C ARG A 87 29.96 32.31 15.58
N THR A 88 30.98 31.75 14.94
CA THR A 88 32.26 31.40 15.59
C THR A 88 33.33 32.49 15.48
N ALA A 89 33.05 33.61 14.82
CA ALA A 89 34.02 34.67 14.54
C ALA A 89 34.53 35.44 15.79
N ALA A 90 34.00 35.19 16.99
CA ALA A 90 34.36 35.92 18.22
C ALA A 90 35.21 35.13 19.23
N SER A 91 35.56 33.87 18.97
CA SER A 91 36.38 33.07 19.88
C SER A 91 37.27 32.14 19.07
N GLY A 92 38.59 32.27 19.21
CA GLY A 92 39.64 31.59 18.42
C GLY A 92 39.73 30.07 18.58
N SER A 93 38.63 29.39 18.88
CA SER A 93 38.54 27.95 19.04
C SER A 93 37.91 27.32 17.79
N ARG A 94 38.58 26.34 17.17
CA ARG A 94 38.00 25.52 16.08
C ARG A 94 36.75 24.80 16.61
N ALA A 95 35.56 25.26 16.26
CA ALA A 95 34.32 24.57 16.60
C ALA A 95 34.16 23.35 15.69
N THR A 96 34.33 22.15 16.24
CA THR A 96 33.95 20.90 15.57
C THR A 96 32.45 20.70 15.67
N ARG A 97 31.76 20.56 14.53
CA ARG A 97 30.35 20.18 14.50
C ARG A 97 30.22 18.79 15.14
N THR A 98 29.55 18.70 16.28
CA THR A 98 29.17 17.41 16.83
C THR A 98 28.12 16.80 15.90
N LEU A 99 28.48 15.70 15.23
CA LEU A 99 27.51 14.85 14.54
C LEU A 99 26.67 14.16 15.61
N GLY A 100 25.65 14.84 16.13
CA GLY A 100 24.62 14.20 16.92
C GLY A 100 23.87 13.16 16.08
N THR A 101 23.15 12.27 16.76
CA THR A 101 22.20 11.27 16.22
C THR A 101 21.09 11.86 15.32
N GLY A 102 21.14 13.15 15.00
CA GLY A 102 20.28 13.78 13.99
C GLY A 102 20.61 13.37 12.55
N SER A 103 21.84 12.94 12.24
CA SER A 103 22.13 12.38 10.90
C SER A 103 21.41 11.05 10.67
N THR A 104 21.13 10.29 11.73
CA THR A 104 20.28 9.09 11.71
C THR A 104 18.80 9.41 11.51
N ARG A 105 18.34 10.63 11.84
CA ARG A 105 16.98 11.11 11.54
C ARG A 105 16.79 11.50 10.07
N LEU A 106 17.83 12.02 9.42
CA LEU A 106 17.79 12.43 8.00
C LEU A 106 18.16 11.30 7.02
N ARG A 107 18.84 10.23 7.49
CA ARG A 107 19.05 9.00 6.71
C ARG A 107 17.78 8.14 6.57
N GLY A 108 16.68 8.55 7.18
CA GLY A 108 15.41 7.84 7.17
C GLY A 108 14.61 8.00 5.88
N ALA A 109 15.21 7.80 4.71
CA ALA A 109 14.45 7.49 3.49
C ALA A 109 13.92 6.05 3.61
N ARG A 110 13.11 5.81 4.65
CA ARG A 110 12.76 4.47 5.16
C ARG A 110 11.46 4.03 4.51
N LEU A 111 11.51 2.84 3.91
CA LEU A 111 10.37 1.98 3.58
C LEU A 111 9.14 2.30 4.44
N GLY A 112 7.98 2.48 3.78
CA GLY A 112 6.70 2.72 4.46
C GLY A 112 6.20 4.15 4.43
N ALA A 113 6.70 4.99 3.52
CA ALA A 113 6.17 6.33 3.21
C ALA A 113 6.02 7.27 4.43
N GLY A 114 6.86 7.07 5.47
CA GLY A 114 6.77 7.81 6.74
C GLY A 114 5.58 7.41 7.63
N LEU A 115 4.83 6.37 7.28
CA LEU A 115 3.68 5.85 8.02
C LEU A 115 4.08 4.75 9.00
N THR A 116 4.99 3.88 8.59
CA THR A 116 5.57 2.81 9.42
C THR A 116 7.10 2.81 9.34
N THR A 117 7.77 2.00 10.17
CA THR A 117 9.22 1.81 10.17
C THR A 117 9.56 0.34 10.00
N VAL A 118 9.99 -0.03 8.79
CA VAL A 118 10.50 -1.37 8.52
C VAL A 118 11.93 -1.50 9.06
N PRO A 119 12.27 -2.58 9.81
CA PRO A 119 13.64 -2.81 10.26
C PRO A 119 14.62 -2.90 9.09
N SER A 120 15.74 -2.17 9.21
CA SER A 120 16.80 -2.17 8.21
C SER A 120 17.53 -3.51 8.14
N VAL A 121 17.85 -3.99 6.93
CA VAL A 121 18.65 -5.20 6.74
C VAL A 121 20.11 -4.82 6.49
N PRO A 122 21.06 -5.18 7.36
CA PRO A 122 22.46 -4.81 7.14
C PRO A 122 23.01 -5.47 5.87
N VAL A 123 23.80 -4.71 5.12
CA VAL A 123 24.57 -5.24 3.98
C VAL A 123 25.59 -6.24 4.52
N ARG A 124 25.54 -7.48 4.02
CA ARG A 124 26.50 -8.51 4.41
C ARG A 124 27.79 -8.37 3.63
N ASP A 125 28.90 -8.78 4.24
CA ASP A 125 30.14 -9.00 3.48
C ASP A 125 29.89 -10.11 2.45
N PRO A 126 30.11 -9.86 1.15
CA PRO A 126 29.90 -10.85 0.10
C PRO A 126 30.62 -12.18 0.35
N LEU A 127 31.79 -12.14 1.01
CA LEU A 127 32.54 -13.36 1.32
C LEU A 127 31.86 -14.22 2.39
N GLN A 128 31.08 -13.62 3.29
CA GLN A 128 30.38 -14.34 4.36
C GLN A 128 29.13 -15.09 3.86
N VAL A 129 28.62 -14.75 2.67
CA VAL A 129 27.46 -15.42 2.08
C VAL A 129 27.83 -16.52 1.10
N VAL A 130 29.11 -16.70 0.79
CA VAL A 130 29.59 -17.83 -0.01
C VAL A 130 29.40 -19.12 0.78
N MET A 131 28.76 -20.10 0.17
CA MET A 131 28.54 -21.41 0.77
C MET A 131 29.87 -22.13 0.99
N ALA A 132 30.11 -22.56 2.24
CA ALA A 132 31.32 -23.32 2.58
C ALA A 132 31.32 -24.73 1.96
N ASP A 133 30.16 -25.37 1.88
CA ASP A 133 29.96 -26.67 1.22
C ASP A 133 28.77 -26.55 0.25
N PRO A 134 29.03 -26.25 -1.04
CA PRO A 134 27.99 -26.02 -2.02
C PRO A 134 27.33 -27.33 -2.44
N GLN A 135 26.30 -27.75 -1.70
CA GLN A 135 25.49 -28.91 -2.03
C GLN A 135 23.99 -28.60 -2.02
N VAL A 136 23.27 -29.14 -3.01
CA VAL A 136 21.81 -29.12 -3.01
C VAL A 136 21.30 -30.13 -1.99
N PRO A 137 20.56 -29.72 -0.95
CA PRO A 137 20.00 -30.66 0.02
C PRO A 137 19.06 -31.65 -0.66
N GLU A 138 19.07 -32.92 -0.24
CA GLU A 138 18.29 -33.97 -0.91
C GLU A 138 16.82 -33.62 -1.10
N ARG A 139 16.17 -33.06 -0.07
CA ARG A 139 14.77 -32.63 -0.15
C ARG A 139 14.46 -31.61 -1.26
N LYS A 140 15.49 -30.95 -1.82
CA LYS A 140 15.38 -29.95 -2.88
C LYS A 140 15.82 -30.47 -4.26
N ARG A 141 16.19 -31.74 -4.40
CA ARG A 141 16.66 -32.32 -5.66
C ARG A 141 15.48 -32.82 -6.49
N TYR A 142 15.13 -32.13 -7.57
CA TYR A 142 14.03 -32.54 -8.44
C TYR A 142 14.53 -32.69 -9.87
N CYS A 143 13.92 -33.60 -10.62
CA CYS A 143 14.24 -33.81 -12.02
C CYS A 143 13.96 -32.50 -12.78
N PRO A 144 14.95 -31.94 -13.51
CA PRO A 144 14.75 -30.70 -14.25
C PRO A 144 13.73 -30.82 -15.39
N SER A 145 13.46 -32.04 -15.87
CA SER A 145 12.54 -32.28 -16.99
C SER A 145 11.11 -32.64 -16.57
N CYS A 146 10.92 -33.49 -15.55
CA CYS A 146 9.59 -33.98 -15.16
C CYS A 146 9.16 -33.60 -13.74
N GLY A 147 10.03 -32.93 -12.97
CA GLY A 147 9.72 -32.49 -11.60
C GLY A 147 9.72 -33.59 -10.54
N GLU A 148 10.01 -34.85 -10.89
CA GLU A 148 10.02 -35.97 -9.92
C GLU A 148 11.19 -35.85 -8.92
N PRO A 149 11.01 -36.22 -7.63
CA PRO A 149 12.12 -36.36 -6.68
C PRO A 149 13.23 -37.29 -7.19
N VAL A 150 14.47 -36.77 -7.31
CA VAL A 150 15.65 -37.55 -7.74
C VAL A 150 16.82 -37.39 -6.79
N GLY A 151 17.74 -38.35 -6.76
CA GLY A 151 18.91 -38.26 -5.87
C GLY A 151 18.53 -38.18 -4.39
N ARG A 152 17.54 -38.99 -3.97
CA ARG A 152 17.10 -39.19 -2.58
C ARG A 152 17.86 -40.36 -1.94
N GLU A 153 18.05 -40.29 -0.64
CA GLU A 153 18.52 -41.40 0.19
C GLU A 153 17.63 -42.63 0.01
N ARG A 154 18.26 -43.80 -0.08
CA ARG A 154 17.60 -45.12 -0.02
C ARG A 154 18.43 -46.05 0.84
N ASP A 155 17.78 -46.73 1.77
CA ASP A 155 18.40 -47.77 2.62
C ASP A 155 19.69 -47.32 3.33
N GLY A 156 19.75 -46.07 3.79
CA GLY A 156 20.92 -45.50 4.46
C GLY A 156 22.07 -45.09 3.55
N VAL A 157 21.90 -45.19 2.22
CA VAL A 157 22.85 -44.67 1.23
C VAL A 157 22.42 -43.27 0.81
N PRO A 158 23.26 -42.23 1.02
CA PRO A 158 22.96 -40.87 0.60
C PRO A 158 22.60 -40.79 -0.89
N GLY A 159 21.62 -39.95 -1.19
CA GLY A 159 21.17 -39.72 -2.55
C GLY A 159 22.30 -39.13 -3.41
N ARG A 160 22.42 -39.61 -4.65
CA ARG A 160 23.44 -39.13 -5.60
C ARG A 160 23.16 -37.68 -6.02
N THR A 161 24.21 -36.91 -6.26
CA THR A 161 24.12 -35.55 -6.81
C THR A 161 24.08 -35.53 -8.34
N LYS A 162 24.47 -36.63 -8.99
CA LYS A 162 24.48 -36.82 -10.44
C LYS A 162 23.84 -38.16 -10.82
N GLY A 163 23.16 -38.21 -11.96
CA GLY A 163 22.59 -39.44 -12.50
C GLY A 163 21.47 -39.21 -13.50
N PHE A 164 20.58 -40.19 -13.63
CA PHE A 164 19.41 -40.12 -14.52
C PHE A 164 18.12 -40.28 -13.72
N CYS A 165 17.09 -39.54 -14.11
CA CYS A 165 15.77 -39.64 -13.52
C CYS A 165 15.18 -41.03 -13.80
N PRO A 166 14.75 -41.78 -12.77
CA PRO A 166 14.20 -43.12 -12.98
C PRO A 166 12.86 -43.13 -13.71
N GLN A 167 12.15 -41.99 -13.74
CA GLN A 167 10.83 -41.88 -14.37
C GLN A 167 10.90 -41.48 -15.85
N CYS A 168 11.71 -40.48 -16.20
CA CYS A 168 11.78 -39.95 -17.58
C CYS A 168 13.13 -40.17 -18.27
N GLY A 169 14.13 -40.70 -17.58
CA GLY A 169 15.47 -40.94 -18.12
C GLY A 169 16.32 -39.67 -18.31
N ALA A 170 15.82 -38.48 -17.97
CA ALA A 170 16.58 -37.24 -18.09
C ALA A 170 17.78 -37.20 -17.13
N ALA A 171 18.94 -36.75 -17.63
CA ALA A 171 20.11 -36.55 -16.79
C ALA A 171 19.87 -35.42 -15.76
N PHE A 172 20.35 -35.60 -14.53
CA PHE A 172 20.42 -34.56 -13.52
C PHE A 172 21.85 -34.43 -13.00
N ASP A 173 22.25 -33.20 -12.75
CA ASP A 173 23.54 -32.84 -12.17
C ASP A 173 23.34 -31.66 -11.22
N PHE A 174 23.53 -31.90 -9.93
CA PHE A 174 23.39 -30.90 -8.86
C PHE A 174 24.74 -30.34 -8.40
N ASP A 175 25.86 -30.76 -8.98
CA ASP A 175 27.16 -30.23 -8.60
C ASP A 175 27.38 -28.83 -9.22
N PRO A 176 28.16 -27.96 -8.57
CA PRO A 176 28.54 -26.67 -9.14
C PRO A 176 29.30 -26.84 -10.46
N ARG A 177 28.86 -26.10 -11.50
CA ARG A 177 29.54 -25.99 -12.80
C ARG A 177 30.80 -25.11 -12.76
N LEU A 178 30.81 -24.10 -11.89
CA LEU A 178 31.97 -23.24 -11.64
C LEU A 178 32.50 -23.45 -10.22
N VAL A 179 33.81 -23.38 -10.06
CA VAL A 179 34.52 -23.48 -8.79
C VAL A 179 35.33 -22.22 -8.49
N ALA A 180 35.72 -22.05 -7.23
CA ALA A 180 36.53 -20.92 -6.82
C ALA A 180 37.87 -20.89 -7.58
N GLY A 181 38.21 -19.73 -8.16
CA GLY A 181 39.39 -19.51 -8.99
C GLY A 181 39.14 -19.57 -10.49
N ASP A 182 37.98 -20.05 -10.96
CA ASP A 182 37.64 -20.03 -12.38
C ASP A 182 37.54 -18.60 -12.90
N LEU A 183 38.07 -18.35 -14.11
CA LEU A 183 38.00 -17.05 -14.77
C LEU A 183 37.02 -17.11 -15.94
N VAL A 184 35.77 -16.76 -15.67
CA VAL A 184 34.67 -16.80 -16.65
C VAL A 184 34.79 -15.62 -17.61
N GLY A 185 34.71 -15.90 -18.92
CA GLY A 185 34.83 -14.88 -19.97
C GLY A 185 36.16 -14.11 -19.96
N GLY A 186 37.20 -14.63 -19.29
CA GLY A 186 38.48 -13.94 -19.13
C GLY A 186 38.44 -12.69 -18.23
N GLN A 187 37.35 -12.48 -17.49
CA GLN A 187 37.11 -11.23 -16.74
C GLN A 187 36.61 -11.46 -15.30
N TYR A 188 35.78 -12.49 -15.09
CA TYR A 188 35.06 -12.68 -13.83
C TYR A 188 35.66 -13.84 -13.04
N GLU A 189 36.39 -13.51 -11.98
CA GLU A 189 37.04 -14.50 -11.11
C GLU A 189 36.03 -15.03 -10.08
N VAL A 190 35.65 -16.29 -10.20
CA VAL A 190 34.66 -16.95 -9.34
C VAL A 190 35.24 -17.14 -7.94
N VAL A 191 34.46 -16.76 -6.93
CA VAL A 191 34.80 -16.94 -5.51
C VAL A 191 34.08 -18.15 -4.91
N GLY A 192 32.86 -18.44 -5.35
CA GLY A 192 32.11 -19.62 -4.93
C GLY A 192 30.62 -19.49 -5.14
N CYS A 193 29.86 -20.46 -4.64
CA CYS A 193 28.41 -20.50 -4.79
C CYS A 193 27.70 -19.68 -3.71
N LEU A 194 26.66 -18.95 -4.09
CA LEU A 194 25.78 -18.21 -3.18
C LEU A 194 24.49 -19.00 -2.88
N ALA A 195 23.89 -19.57 -3.92
CA ALA A 195 22.60 -20.25 -3.82
C ALA A 195 22.42 -21.24 -4.99
N HIS A 196 21.42 -22.11 -4.86
CA HIS A 196 20.94 -22.99 -5.94
C HIS A 196 19.44 -22.78 -6.14
N GLY A 197 19.04 -22.47 -7.38
CA GLY A 197 17.65 -22.20 -7.77
C GLY A 197 17.18 -23.07 -8.95
N GLY A 198 16.04 -22.70 -9.55
CA GLY A 198 15.43 -23.47 -10.66
C GLY A 198 16.25 -23.49 -11.94
N LEU A 199 17.15 -22.52 -12.14
CA LEU A 199 18.04 -22.40 -13.30
C LEU A 199 19.49 -22.84 -12.96
N GLY A 200 19.69 -23.52 -11.83
CA GLY A 200 20.98 -24.01 -11.36
C GLY A 200 21.63 -23.12 -10.29
N TRP A 201 22.94 -23.23 -10.18
CA TRP A 201 23.77 -22.52 -9.21
C TRP A 201 23.93 -21.03 -9.54
N ILE A 202 24.00 -20.22 -8.49
CA ILE A 202 24.27 -18.78 -8.52
C ILE A 202 25.63 -18.58 -7.87
N TYR A 203 26.53 -17.88 -8.57
CA TYR A 203 27.93 -17.72 -8.17
C TYR A 203 28.26 -16.28 -7.82
N LEU A 204 29.13 -16.08 -6.84
CA LEU A 204 29.79 -14.80 -6.58
C LEU A 204 31.10 -14.74 -7.36
N ALA A 205 31.39 -13.62 -8.00
CA ALA A 205 32.68 -13.37 -8.63
C ALA A 205 33.14 -11.93 -8.46
N ARG A 206 34.42 -11.69 -8.77
CA ARG A 206 35.02 -10.36 -8.89
C ARG A 206 35.20 -10.01 -10.36
N ASP A 207 34.71 -8.84 -10.74
CA ASP A 207 34.95 -8.26 -12.06
C ASP A 207 36.34 -7.59 -12.08
N GLN A 208 37.31 -8.24 -12.70
CA GLN A 208 38.70 -7.78 -12.73
C GLN A 208 38.88 -6.49 -13.55
N ASN A 209 37.96 -6.17 -14.45
CA ASN A 209 38.03 -4.96 -15.28
C ASN A 209 37.47 -3.72 -14.58
N VAL A 210 36.69 -3.88 -13.51
CA VAL A 210 36.01 -2.79 -12.81
C VAL A 210 36.36 -2.80 -11.32
N SER A 211 37.65 -2.57 -11.03
CA SER A 211 38.19 -2.46 -9.67
C SER A 211 37.85 -3.62 -8.72
N GLY A 212 37.64 -4.83 -9.26
CA GLY A 212 37.30 -6.01 -8.46
C GLY A 212 35.91 -5.94 -7.83
N ARG A 213 34.98 -5.18 -8.43
CA ARG A 213 33.58 -5.12 -7.94
C ARG A 213 32.96 -6.51 -7.88
N TRP A 214 32.05 -6.69 -6.92
CA TRP A 214 31.30 -7.92 -6.77
C TRP A 214 30.20 -8.03 -7.82
N VAL A 215 30.12 -9.19 -8.46
CA VAL A 215 29.09 -9.54 -9.44
C VAL A 215 28.54 -10.94 -9.14
N VAL A 216 27.35 -11.20 -9.65
CA VAL A 216 26.71 -12.50 -9.60
C VAL A 216 26.70 -13.11 -11.00
N LEU A 217 27.02 -14.41 -11.09
CA LEU A 217 26.83 -15.19 -12.31
C LEU A 217 25.69 -16.19 -12.14
N LYS A 218 24.81 -16.25 -13.14
CA LYS A 218 23.70 -17.21 -13.20
C LYS A 218 23.72 -17.90 -14.57
N GLY A 219 23.63 -19.22 -14.58
CA GLY A 219 23.58 -20.00 -15.81
C GLY A 219 22.36 -19.67 -16.68
N LEU A 220 22.54 -19.69 -17.99
CA LEU A 220 21.47 -19.64 -18.99
C LEU A 220 20.95 -21.07 -19.25
N LEU A 221 19.64 -21.24 -19.36
CA LEU A 221 19.06 -22.50 -19.83
C LEU A 221 19.43 -22.73 -21.30
N ASN A 222 19.82 -23.96 -21.64
CA ASN A 222 19.96 -24.46 -23.01
C ASN A 222 21.06 -23.81 -23.89
N ALA A 223 22.19 -23.41 -23.32
CA ALA A 223 23.40 -23.18 -24.12
C ALA A 223 24.14 -24.53 -24.28
N GLY A 224 23.66 -25.38 -25.18
CA GLY A 224 24.33 -26.65 -25.50
C GLY A 224 25.40 -26.50 -26.60
N ASP A 225 25.31 -25.41 -27.37
CA ASP A 225 26.26 -25.00 -28.40
C ASP A 225 26.27 -23.46 -28.55
N ALA A 226 27.18 -22.95 -29.39
CA ALA A 226 27.37 -21.51 -29.61
C ALA A 226 26.19 -20.82 -30.33
N ASP A 227 25.42 -21.54 -31.14
CA ASP A 227 24.29 -20.99 -31.91
C ASP A 227 23.05 -20.84 -31.00
N ALA A 228 22.79 -21.83 -30.15
CA ALA A 228 21.76 -21.78 -29.11
C ALA A 228 22.07 -20.69 -28.07
N TYR A 229 23.35 -20.47 -27.75
CA TYR A 229 23.77 -19.34 -26.92
C TYR A 229 23.50 -17.98 -27.58
N ALA A 230 23.87 -17.83 -28.87
CA ALA A 230 23.63 -16.59 -29.61
C ALA A 230 22.13 -16.27 -29.71
N ALA A 231 21.29 -17.27 -29.94
CA ALA A 231 19.83 -17.12 -29.91
C ALA A 231 19.32 -16.71 -28.52
N ALA A 232 19.79 -17.38 -27.46
CA ALA A 232 19.39 -17.08 -26.07
C ALA A 232 19.82 -15.66 -25.61
N ILE A 233 20.96 -15.15 -26.08
CA ILE A 233 21.35 -13.75 -25.84
C ILE A 233 20.46 -12.81 -26.64
N ALA A 234 20.25 -13.07 -27.93
CA ALA A 234 19.44 -12.20 -28.78
C ALA A 234 18.02 -12.03 -28.21
N GLU A 235 17.45 -13.12 -27.66
CA GLU A 235 16.17 -13.11 -26.96
C GLU A 235 16.16 -12.35 -25.62
N ARG A 236 17.33 -12.07 -25.02
CA ARG A 236 17.47 -11.43 -23.69
C ARG A 236 18.24 -10.13 -23.70
N GLN A 237 18.69 -9.68 -24.87
CA GLN A 237 19.54 -8.49 -25.00
C GLN A 237 18.82 -7.22 -24.51
N PHE A 238 17.49 -7.15 -24.68
CA PHE A 238 16.67 -6.06 -24.19
C PHE A 238 16.74 -5.90 -22.65
N LEU A 239 17.05 -6.97 -21.90
CA LEU A 239 17.19 -6.90 -20.44
C LEU A 239 18.44 -6.12 -20.01
N ALA A 240 19.44 -5.97 -20.89
CA ALA A 240 20.60 -5.12 -20.63
C ALA A 240 20.29 -3.62 -20.78
N GLU A 241 19.16 -3.26 -21.42
CA GLU A 241 18.70 -1.87 -21.56
C GLU A 241 17.83 -1.41 -20.38
N VAL A 242 17.45 -2.34 -19.49
CA VAL A 242 16.67 -2.06 -18.28
C VAL A 242 17.58 -1.36 -17.26
N GLU A 243 17.37 -0.06 -17.09
CA GLU A 243 18.11 0.78 -16.14
C GLU A 243 17.13 1.41 -15.14
N HIS A 244 17.07 0.84 -13.93
CA HIS A 244 16.21 1.36 -12.87
C HIS A 244 16.81 1.07 -11.48
N PRO A 245 16.81 2.04 -10.54
CA PRO A 245 17.48 1.88 -9.24
C PRO A 245 16.92 0.74 -8.37
N LEU A 246 15.66 0.35 -8.60
CA LEU A 246 14.99 -0.75 -7.89
C LEU A 246 15.04 -2.08 -8.64
N ILE A 247 15.77 -2.18 -9.75
CA ILE A 247 15.93 -3.41 -10.53
C ILE A 247 17.42 -3.78 -10.54
N VAL A 248 17.74 -5.06 -10.47
CA VAL A 248 19.12 -5.56 -10.60
C VAL A 248 19.66 -5.24 -11.99
N GLU A 249 20.86 -4.68 -12.06
CA GLU A 249 21.50 -4.39 -13.35
C GLU A 249 22.11 -5.66 -13.94
N ILE A 250 21.86 -5.91 -15.23
CA ILE A 250 22.58 -6.92 -16.02
C ILE A 250 23.76 -6.22 -16.69
N TYR A 251 24.97 -6.65 -16.35
CA TYR A 251 26.19 -6.06 -16.87
C TYR A 251 26.64 -6.70 -18.19
N ASN A 252 26.50 -8.03 -18.31
CA ASN A 252 27.06 -8.76 -19.43
C ASN A 252 26.45 -10.16 -19.59
N PHE A 253 26.67 -10.76 -20.75
CA PHE A 253 26.46 -12.19 -21.01
C PHE A 253 27.80 -12.79 -21.45
N VAL A 254 28.21 -13.90 -20.85
CA VAL A 254 29.51 -14.52 -21.12
C VAL A 254 29.40 -16.04 -21.31
N MET A 255 30.38 -16.62 -21.99
CA MET A 255 30.54 -18.07 -22.13
C MET A 255 31.70 -18.58 -21.29
N HIS A 256 31.56 -19.79 -20.77
CA HIS A 256 32.64 -20.57 -20.18
C HIS A 256 32.32 -22.06 -20.29
N ASP A 257 33.26 -22.85 -20.82
CA ASP A 257 33.13 -24.29 -21.05
C ASP A 257 31.80 -24.69 -21.71
N ASP A 258 31.50 -24.04 -22.84
CA ASP A 258 30.28 -24.21 -23.64
C ASP A 258 28.95 -23.89 -22.92
N ALA A 259 29.01 -23.30 -21.73
CA ALA A 259 27.84 -22.83 -20.98
C ALA A 259 27.78 -21.29 -20.92
N GLY A 260 26.58 -20.75 -21.13
CA GLY A 260 26.31 -19.32 -21.04
C GLY A 260 25.96 -18.87 -19.62
N TYR A 261 26.42 -17.69 -19.25
CA TYR A 261 26.15 -17.06 -17.95
C TYR A 261 25.71 -15.60 -18.13
N THR A 262 24.70 -15.20 -17.35
CA THR A 262 24.35 -13.79 -17.16
C THR A 262 25.15 -13.23 -16.00
N VAL A 263 25.83 -12.11 -16.22
CA VAL A 263 26.57 -11.35 -15.21
C VAL A 263 25.70 -10.19 -14.75
N MET A 264 25.42 -10.14 -13.46
CA MET A 264 24.53 -9.14 -12.87
C MET A 264 25.12 -8.52 -11.59
N GLU A 265 24.54 -7.41 -11.17
CA GLU A 265 24.84 -6.77 -9.90
C GLU A 265 24.69 -7.73 -8.71
N TYR A 266 25.66 -7.68 -7.79
CA TYR A 266 25.53 -8.34 -6.50
C TYR A 266 24.71 -7.46 -5.53
N VAL A 267 23.56 -8.00 -5.07
CA VAL A 267 22.70 -7.34 -4.08
C VAL A 267 22.92 -7.98 -2.70
N GLY A 268 23.59 -7.28 -1.80
CA GLY A 268 24.09 -7.81 -0.51
C GLY A 268 23.08 -7.86 0.65
N GLY A 269 21.79 -7.90 0.33
CA GLY A 269 20.69 -7.85 1.30
C GLY A 269 20.16 -9.23 1.73
N ARG A 270 18.89 -9.27 2.13
CA ARG A 270 18.13 -10.52 2.35
C ARG A 270 16.90 -10.54 1.45
N SER A 271 16.58 -11.69 0.86
CA SER A 271 15.30 -11.83 0.15
C SER A 271 14.13 -11.82 1.14
N LEU A 272 12.93 -11.43 0.68
CA LEU A 272 11.74 -11.48 1.54
C LEU A 272 11.43 -12.91 1.99
N LYS A 273 11.75 -13.91 1.16
CA LYS A 273 11.67 -15.33 1.55
C LYS A 273 12.66 -15.70 2.65
N GLU A 274 13.91 -15.23 2.59
CA GLU A 274 14.88 -15.44 3.65
C GLU A 274 14.42 -14.80 4.96
N MET A 275 13.76 -13.63 4.88
CA MET A 275 13.16 -12.99 6.05
C MET A 275 12.04 -13.84 6.65
N LEU A 276 11.11 -14.35 5.83
CA LEU A 276 10.06 -15.28 6.30
C LEU A 276 10.65 -16.56 6.89
N THR A 277 11.69 -17.11 6.27
CA THR A 277 12.37 -18.31 6.76
C THR A 277 13.02 -18.06 8.13
N ALA A 278 13.75 -16.95 8.28
CA ALA A 278 14.38 -16.58 9.55
C ALA A 278 13.35 -16.33 10.66
N ARG A 279 12.19 -15.73 10.34
CA ARG A 279 11.09 -15.55 11.30
C ARG A 279 10.49 -16.88 11.74
N ARG A 280 10.23 -17.78 10.80
CA ARG A 280 9.77 -19.14 11.09
C ARG A 280 10.75 -19.91 11.98
N GLU A 281 12.05 -19.82 11.69
CA GLU A 281 13.11 -20.43 12.51
C GLU A 281 13.12 -19.85 13.93
N ALA A 282 13.05 -18.52 14.06
CA ALA A 282 12.96 -17.85 15.36
C ALA A 282 11.69 -18.21 16.16
N ALA A 283 10.59 -18.51 15.46
CA ALA A 283 9.34 -18.99 16.03
C ALA A 283 9.29 -20.52 16.25
N GLY A 284 10.44 -21.19 16.27
CA GLY A 284 10.53 -22.64 16.56
C GLY A 284 9.94 -23.53 15.47
N GLY A 285 9.93 -23.07 14.21
CA GLY A 285 9.38 -23.79 13.06
C GLY A 285 7.91 -23.49 12.77
N THR A 286 7.23 -22.74 13.64
CA THR A 286 5.87 -22.23 13.44
C THR A 286 5.87 -21.10 12.42
N ASN A 287 4.86 -21.03 11.55
CA ASN A 287 4.79 -19.95 10.57
C ASN A 287 4.60 -18.59 11.28
N ASP A 288 5.45 -17.62 10.95
CA ASP A 288 5.43 -16.26 11.51
C ASP A 288 5.56 -15.23 10.36
N PRO A 289 4.43 -14.92 9.68
CA PRO A 289 4.41 -13.96 8.57
C PRO A 289 4.93 -12.56 8.97
N LEU A 290 5.11 -11.70 7.97
CA LEU A 290 5.42 -10.29 8.21
C LEU A 290 4.18 -9.55 8.75
N PRO A 291 4.38 -8.52 9.60
CA PRO A 291 3.34 -7.53 9.86
C PRO A 291 2.80 -6.94 8.55
N VAL A 292 1.49 -6.69 8.49
CA VAL A 292 0.82 -6.25 7.26
C VAL A 292 1.38 -4.91 6.78
N ASP A 293 1.61 -3.97 7.71
CA ASP A 293 2.19 -2.67 7.39
C ASP A 293 3.60 -2.78 6.81
N HIS A 294 4.43 -3.69 7.33
CA HIS A 294 5.77 -3.96 6.79
C HIS A 294 5.71 -4.53 5.37
N ALA A 295 4.83 -5.51 5.11
CA ALA A 295 4.68 -6.10 3.78
C ALA A 295 4.17 -5.07 2.77
N CYS A 296 3.17 -4.26 3.14
CA CYS A 296 2.68 -3.15 2.33
C CYS A 296 3.80 -2.14 2.03
N ALA A 297 4.61 -1.76 3.03
CA ALA A 297 5.73 -0.84 2.88
C ALA A 297 6.80 -1.36 1.90
N LEU A 298 7.14 -2.64 1.97
CA LEU A 298 8.13 -3.28 1.09
C LEU A 298 7.63 -3.35 -0.35
N VAL A 299 6.37 -3.74 -0.56
CA VAL A 299 5.80 -3.84 -1.91
C VAL A 299 5.57 -2.47 -2.52
N LEU A 300 5.05 -1.50 -1.76
CA LEU A 300 4.90 -0.10 -2.20
C LEU A 300 6.19 0.49 -2.76
N GLU A 301 7.33 0.17 -2.13
CA GLU A 301 8.63 0.63 -2.59
C GLU A 301 9.00 0.03 -3.95
N VAL A 302 8.59 -1.20 -4.24
CA VAL A 302 8.93 -1.90 -5.49
C VAL A 302 8.03 -1.52 -6.67
N LEU A 303 6.79 -1.07 -6.43
CA LEU A 303 5.81 -0.77 -7.50
C LEU A 303 6.28 0.21 -8.59
N PRO A 304 7.10 1.26 -8.31
CA PRO A 304 7.69 2.10 -9.36
C PRO A 304 8.52 1.32 -10.40
N ALA A 305 9.17 0.22 -10.00
CA ALA A 305 9.91 -0.63 -10.92
C ALA A 305 8.99 -1.32 -11.94
N PHE A 306 7.80 -1.74 -11.49
CA PHE A 306 6.79 -2.33 -12.37
C PHE A 306 6.20 -1.29 -13.31
N ALA A 307 5.86 -0.09 -12.81
CA ALA A 307 5.39 1.01 -13.65
C ALA A 307 6.41 1.32 -14.77
N TYR A 308 7.70 1.43 -14.41
CA TYR A 308 8.77 1.59 -15.39
C TYR A 308 8.81 0.46 -16.43
N LEU A 309 8.77 -0.81 -16.01
CA LEU A 309 8.77 -1.95 -16.94
C LEU A 309 7.57 -1.87 -17.89
N HIS A 310 6.38 -1.59 -17.36
CA HIS A 310 5.15 -1.48 -18.15
C HIS A 310 5.22 -0.33 -19.17
N ASP A 311 5.78 0.82 -18.78
CA ASP A 311 5.96 1.99 -19.66
C ASP A 311 6.90 1.69 -20.84
N VAL A 312 7.92 0.84 -20.65
CA VAL A 312 8.84 0.41 -21.72
C VAL A 312 8.37 -0.86 -22.44
N GLY A 313 7.13 -1.32 -22.19
CA GLY A 313 6.53 -2.46 -22.88
C GLY A 313 7.03 -3.83 -22.40
N LEU A 314 7.51 -3.92 -21.16
CA LEU A 314 7.98 -5.15 -20.52
C LEU A 314 7.05 -5.58 -19.38
N LEU A 315 6.98 -6.89 -19.14
CA LEU A 315 6.23 -7.52 -18.05
C LEU A 315 7.19 -8.33 -17.18
N TYR A 316 6.97 -8.38 -15.87
CA TYR A 316 7.88 -9.05 -14.94
C TYR A 316 7.63 -10.56 -14.80
N CYS A 317 6.35 -10.95 -14.78
CA CYS A 317 5.81 -12.32 -14.89
C CYS A 317 6.09 -13.31 -13.75
N ASP A 318 7.13 -13.15 -12.94
CA ASP A 318 7.47 -14.10 -11.85
C ASP A 318 7.69 -13.40 -10.50
N PHE A 319 6.80 -12.45 -10.13
CA PHE A 319 6.91 -11.78 -8.84
C PHE A 319 6.51 -12.68 -7.68
N LYS A 320 7.43 -12.83 -6.72
CA LYS A 320 7.29 -13.66 -5.51
C LYS A 320 8.32 -13.23 -4.45
N PRO A 321 8.19 -13.66 -3.18
CA PRO A 321 9.11 -13.26 -2.11
C PRO A 321 10.59 -13.61 -2.35
N ASP A 322 10.89 -14.63 -3.17
CA ASP A 322 12.27 -14.96 -3.58
C ASP A 322 12.94 -13.84 -4.37
N ASN A 323 12.16 -13.08 -5.15
CA ASN A 323 12.64 -12.21 -6.21
C ASN A 323 12.75 -10.74 -5.79
N VAL A 324 12.68 -10.46 -4.49
CA VAL A 324 12.86 -9.13 -3.91
C VAL A 324 13.85 -9.21 -2.77
N ILE A 325 14.91 -8.39 -2.84
CA ILE A 325 15.90 -8.28 -1.76
C ILE A 325 15.76 -6.92 -1.08
N GLN A 326 15.68 -6.93 0.26
CA GLN A 326 15.85 -5.74 1.07
C GLN A 326 17.33 -5.56 1.41
N GLN A 327 17.88 -4.39 1.10
CA GLN A 327 19.24 -3.97 1.44
C GLN A 327 19.19 -2.60 2.14
N GLY A 328 19.54 -2.60 3.43
CA GLY A 328 19.36 -1.45 4.30
C GLY A 328 17.88 -1.05 4.37
N ASP A 329 17.61 0.19 3.97
CA ASP A 329 16.28 0.79 3.92
C ASP A 329 15.73 0.86 2.49
N ALA A 330 16.29 0.07 1.56
CA ALA A 330 15.85 -0.01 0.16
C ALA A 330 15.50 -1.46 -0.21
N VAL A 331 14.74 -1.63 -1.30
CA VAL A 331 14.47 -2.92 -1.93
C VAL A 331 14.95 -2.93 -3.39
N LYS A 332 15.23 -4.13 -3.90
CA LYS A 332 15.59 -4.33 -5.30
C LYS A 332 14.95 -5.62 -5.82
N LEU A 333 14.32 -5.54 -6.99
CA LEU A 333 13.88 -6.68 -7.77
C LEU A 333 15.10 -7.42 -8.30
N ILE A 334 15.13 -8.71 -8.07
CA ILE A 334 16.16 -9.60 -8.58
C ILE A 334 15.53 -10.67 -9.47
N ASP A 335 16.32 -11.30 -10.31
CA ASP A 335 15.87 -12.31 -11.27
C ASP A 335 14.95 -11.76 -12.38
N LEU A 336 15.56 -11.40 -13.51
CA LEU A 336 14.85 -10.97 -14.72
C LEU A 336 14.56 -12.14 -15.67
N GLY A 337 14.71 -13.39 -15.24
CA GLY A 337 14.56 -14.56 -16.10
C GLY A 337 13.15 -14.81 -16.62
N GLY A 338 12.12 -14.28 -15.94
CA GLY A 338 10.72 -14.31 -16.39
C GLY A 338 10.30 -13.07 -17.18
N VAL A 339 11.14 -12.03 -17.22
CA VAL A 339 10.79 -10.75 -17.85
C VAL A 339 10.70 -10.94 -19.35
N ARG A 340 9.68 -10.33 -19.95
CA ARG A 340 9.42 -10.43 -21.39
C ARG A 340 8.73 -9.20 -21.93
N ARG A 341 8.69 -9.06 -23.25
CA ARG A 341 7.95 -8.00 -23.92
C ARG A 341 6.45 -8.30 -23.90
N VAL A 342 5.63 -7.26 -23.84
CA VAL A 342 4.16 -7.37 -23.86
C VAL A 342 3.65 -7.96 -25.19
N ASP A 343 4.39 -7.76 -26.29
CA ASP A 343 4.06 -8.24 -27.64
C ASP A 343 4.66 -9.62 -27.98
N ASP A 344 5.37 -10.24 -27.04
CA ASP A 344 5.94 -11.57 -27.23
C ASP A 344 4.89 -12.66 -26.99
N LEU A 345 4.46 -13.30 -28.08
CA LEU A 345 3.48 -14.40 -28.07
C LEU A 345 4.11 -15.78 -28.31
N GLN A 346 5.42 -15.85 -28.56
CA GLN A 346 6.07 -17.07 -29.05
C GLN A 346 6.96 -17.72 -27.99
N SER A 347 7.59 -16.92 -27.12
CA SER A 347 8.48 -17.48 -26.10
C SER A 347 7.72 -18.27 -25.05
N ALA A 348 8.39 -19.28 -24.48
CA ALA A 348 7.86 -20.05 -23.36
C ALA A 348 7.61 -19.14 -22.15
N ILE A 349 6.43 -19.28 -21.55
CA ILE A 349 6.04 -18.51 -20.37
C ILE A 349 6.49 -19.27 -19.12
N PHE A 350 7.37 -18.65 -18.34
CA PHE A 350 7.79 -19.17 -17.05
C PHE A 350 7.01 -18.48 -15.94
N GLY A 351 6.55 -19.27 -14.96
CA GLY A 351 5.88 -18.74 -13.78
C GLY A 351 5.86 -19.75 -12.65
N THR A 352 5.70 -19.25 -11.43
CA THR A 352 5.67 -20.10 -10.23
C THR A 352 4.22 -20.47 -9.88
N VAL A 353 3.95 -21.77 -9.74
CA VAL A 353 2.65 -22.28 -9.27
C VAL A 353 2.26 -21.62 -7.95
N GLY A 354 1.02 -21.15 -7.85
CA GLY A 354 0.50 -20.44 -6.68
C GLY A 354 0.77 -18.93 -6.67
N TYR A 355 1.48 -18.41 -7.67
CA TYR A 355 1.69 -16.97 -7.90
C TYR A 355 1.22 -16.53 -9.29
N GLN A 356 1.48 -17.34 -10.32
CA GLN A 356 1.08 -17.06 -11.69
C GLN A 356 -0.45 -16.91 -11.81
N ALA A 357 -0.87 -15.91 -12.59
CA ALA A 357 -2.28 -15.66 -12.85
C ALA A 357 -2.93 -16.80 -13.66
N PRO A 358 -4.18 -17.18 -13.34
CA PRO A 358 -4.79 -18.39 -13.89
C PRO A 358 -5.01 -18.34 -15.41
N GLU A 359 -5.17 -17.16 -15.98
CA GLU A 359 -5.40 -16.96 -17.41
C GLU A 359 -4.12 -17.06 -18.24
N VAL A 360 -2.93 -16.93 -17.63
CA VAL A 360 -1.65 -16.82 -18.36
C VAL A 360 -1.35 -18.01 -19.29
N PRO A 361 -1.60 -19.28 -18.89
CA PRO A 361 -1.38 -20.41 -19.79
C PRO A 361 -2.27 -20.39 -21.05
N GLU A 362 -3.42 -19.72 -21.01
CA GLU A 362 -4.40 -19.69 -22.10
C GLU A 362 -4.35 -18.40 -22.93
N VAL A 363 -4.23 -17.26 -22.26
CA VAL A 363 -4.35 -15.91 -22.83
C VAL A 363 -2.98 -15.24 -22.99
N GLY A 364 -1.97 -15.68 -22.24
CA GLY A 364 -0.65 -15.05 -22.18
C GLY A 364 -0.52 -14.02 -21.05
N THR A 365 0.64 -13.40 -20.99
CA THR A 365 1.02 -12.43 -19.94
C THR A 365 0.52 -11.03 -20.26
N SER A 366 0.11 -10.28 -19.25
CA SER A 366 -0.36 -8.90 -19.35
C SER A 366 -0.01 -8.09 -18.08
N VAL A 367 -0.24 -6.77 -18.11
CA VAL A 367 -0.15 -5.91 -16.92
C VAL A 367 -1.05 -6.46 -15.80
N ALA A 368 -2.27 -6.90 -16.13
CA ALA A 368 -3.20 -7.49 -15.19
C ALA A 368 -2.67 -8.80 -14.57
N SER A 369 -1.87 -9.57 -15.30
CA SER A 369 -1.19 -10.76 -14.77
C SER A 369 -0.07 -10.41 -13.79
N ASP A 370 0.68 -9.33 -14.03
CA ASP A 370 1.67 -8.82 -13.06
C ASP A 370 0.97 -8.32 -11.79
N VAL A 371 -0.12 -7.56 -11.90
CA VAL A 371 -0.95 -7.12 -10.76
C VAL A 371 -1.40 -8.32 -9.91
N TYR A 372 -1.79 -9.42 -10.55
CA TYR A 372 -2.13 -10.67 -9.85
C TYR A 372 -0.94 -11.21 -9.06
N THR A 373 0.25 -11.32 -9.67
CA THR A 373 1.46 -11.80 -8.96
C THR A 373 1.83 -10.91 -7.77
N ILE A 374 1.60 -9.59 -7.86
CA ILE A 374 1.78 -8.63 -6.75
C ILE A 374 0.80 -8.93 -5.61
N GLY A 375 -0.48 -9.14 -5.91
CA GLY A 375 -1.48 -9.55 -4.93
C GLY A 375 -1.14 -10.87 -4.24
N ARG A 376 -0.75 -11.89 -5.02
CA ARG A 376 -0.32 -13.20 -4.50
C ARG A 376 0.92 -13.10 -3.62
N THR A 377 1.87 -12.25 -4.01
CA THR A 377 3.07 -11.99 -3.21
C THR A 377 2.72 -11.32 -1.89
N LEU A 378 1.91 -10.26 -1.88
CA LEU A 378 1.42 -9.64 -0.65
C LEU A 378 0.73 -10.64 0.27
N ALA A 379 -0.17 -11.47 -0.27
CA ALA A 379 -0.83 -12.53 0.50
C ALA A 379 0.19 -13.51 1.12
N SER A 380 1.20 -13.94 0.35
CA SER A 380 2.24 -14.86 0.85
C SER A 380 3.13 -14.26 1.95
N LEU A 381 3.27 -12.93 1.99
CA LEU A 381 4.08 -12.23 2.99
C LEU A 381 3.37 -12.12 4.35
N VAL A 382 2.04 -12.05 4.37
CA VAL A 382 1.27 -11.71 5.58
C VAL A 382 0.37 -12.84 6.10
N LEU A 383 0.12 -13.87 5.29
CA LEU A 383 -0.75 -14.98 5.66
C LEU A 383 0.04 -16.23 6.00
N ASP A 384 -0.57 -17.08 6.83
CA ASP A 384 -0.24 -18.49 6.85
C ASP A 384 -0.80 -19.19 5.61
N PHE A 385 -0.19 -18.92 4.46
CA PHE A 385 -0.74 -19.28 3.15
C PHE A 385 -0.49 -20.75 2.76
N ARG A 386 -0.71 -21.67 3.70
CA ARG A 386 -0.62 -23.11 3.45
C ARG A 386 -1.63 -23.52 2.37
N GLY A 387 -1.15 -24.24 1.37
CA GLY A 387 -1.95 -24.67 0.23
C GLY A 387 -2.02 -23.66 -0.92
N ASN A 388 -1.24 -22.57 -0.89
CA ASN A 388 -1.12 -21.65 -2.03
C ASN A 388 -0.71 -22.33 -3.34
N THR A 389 0.00 -23.46 -3.29
CA THR A 389 0.36 -24.28 -4.46
C THR A 389 -0.54 -25.51 -4.65
N THR A 390 -1.56 -25.70 -3.83
CA THR A 390 -2.50 -26.84 -3.90
C THR A 390 -3.96 -26.40 -3.84
N THR A 391 -4.52 -26.20 -2.65
CA THR A 391 -5.95 -25.85 -2.47
C THR A 391 -6.29 -24.46 -2.99
N TYR A 392 -5.36 -23.52 -2.84
CA TYR A 392 -5.56 -22.10 -3.12
C TYR A 392 -4.71 -21.62 -4.30
N VAL A 393 -4.49 -22.47 -5.32
CA VAL A 393 -3.62 -22.16 -6.48
C VAL A 393 -4.04 -20.86 -7.16
N ALA A 394 -5.34 -20.68 -7.41
CA ALA A 394 -5.91 -19.52 -8.10
C ALA A 394 -6.86 -18.69 -7.23
N SER A 395 -6.96 -18.97 -5.93
CA SER A 395 -7.90 -18.32 -5.00
C SER A 395 -7.23 -17.88 -3.71
N LEU A 396 -7.89 -17.00 -2.95
CA LEU A 396 -7.50 -16.63 -1.59
C LEU A 396 -8.27 -17.49 -0.56
N PRO A 397 -7.72 -17.74 0.64
CA PRO A 397 -8.46 -18.40 1.70
C PRO A 397 -9.68 -17.56 2.14
N PRO A 398 -10.76 -18.18 2.64
CA PRO A 398 -11.96 -17.45 3.04
C PRO A 398 -11.68 -16.53 4.24
N VAL A 399 -12.37 -15.39 4.29
CA VAL A 399 -12.22 -14.37 5.36
C VAL A 399 -12.50 -14.96 6.75
N ALA A 400 -13.51 -15.83 6.86
CA ALA A 400 -13.89 -16.47 8.11
C ALA A 400 -12.78 -17.34 8.73
N GLU A 401 -11.86 -17.86 7.91
CA GLU A 401 -10.73 -18.69 8.35
C GLU A 401 -9.42 -17.90 8.43
N THR A 402 -9.44 -16.61 8.07
CA THR A 402 -8.24 -15.78 7.92
C THR A 402 -8.34 -14.53 8.81
N PRO A 403 -7.82 -14.58 10.06
CA PRO A 403 -7.92 -13.47 11.01
C PRO A 403 -7.36 -12.14 10.49
N VAL A 404 -6.33 -12.18 9.64
CA VAL A 404 -5.76 -10.99 9.00
C VAL A 404 -6.80 -10.29 8.11
N PHE A 405 -7.58 -11.04 7.34
CA PHE A 405 -8.62 -10.47 6.48
C PHE A 405 -9.78 -9.89 7.30
N ALA A 406 -10.20 -10.60 8.35
CA ALA A 406 -11.25 -10.10 9.25
C ALA A 406 -10.84 -8.80 9.98
N ARG A 407 -9.55 -8.64 10.29
CA ARG A 407 -9.01 -7.45 10.95
C ARG A 407 -8.80 -6.27 10.01
N TYR A 408 -8.38 -6.51 8.77
CA TYR A 408 -8.01 -5.47 7.80
C TYR A 408 -8.84 -5.61 6.52
N ASP A 409 -10.11 -5.19 6.55
CA ASP A 409 -11.06 -5.35 5.45
C ASP A 409 -10.59 -4.70 4.14
N SER A 410 -10.09 -3.46 4.19
CA SER A 410 -9.54 -2.76 3.02
C SER A 410 -8.36 -3.50 2.38
N PHE A 411 -7.52 -4.12 3.21
CA PHE A 411 -6.41 -4.93 2.72
C PHE A 411 -6.90 -6.22 2.05
N TYR A 412 -7.90 -6.89 2.62
CA TYR A 412 -8.56 -8.02 1.98
C TYR A 412 -9.15 -7.62 0.62
N ARG A 413 -9.90 -6.53 0.55
CA ARG A 413 -10.51 -6.04 -0.70
C ARG A 413 -9.48 -5.69 -1.76
N LEU A 414 -8.36 -5.09 -1.37
CA LEU A 414 -7.23 -4.84 -2.26
C LEU A 414 -6.67 -6.14 -2.84
N LEU A 415 -6.45 -7.16 -1.99
CA LEU A 415 -5.98 -8.46 -2.46
C LEU A 415 -7.02 -9.17 -3.34
N ALA A 416 -8.31 -9.08 -2.99
CA ALA A 416 -9.39 -9.69 -3.76
C ALA A 416 -9.50 -9.06 -5.16
N LYS A 417 -9.39 -7.72 -5.28
CA LYS A 417 -9.34 -7.03 -6.57
C LYS A 417 -8.08 -7.38 -7.35
N ALA A 418 -6.90 -7.31 -6.74
CA ALA A 418 -5.65 -7.67 -7.43
C ALA A 418 -5.63 -9.14 -7.90
N CYS A 419 -6.24 -10.05 -7.14
CA CYS A 419 -6.30 -11.47 -7.45
C CYS A 419 -7.62 -11.91 -8.10
N ALA A 420 -8.38 -10.99 -8.70
CA ALA A 420 -9.65 -11.34 -9.33
C ALA A 420 -9.46 -12.38 -10.45
N PRO A 421 -10.33 -13.38 -10.60
CA PRO A 421 -10.20 -14.39 -11.64
C PRO A 421 -10.18 -13.78 -13.04
N ASP A 422 -11.11 -12.87 -13.33
CA ASP A 422 -11.10 -12.10 -14.56
C ASP A 422 -10.02 -11.00 -14.48
N PRO A 423 -9.09 -10.91 -15.45
CA PRO A 423 -8.09 -9.86 -15.47
C PRO A 423 -8.68 -8.45 -15.56
N SER A 424 -9.86 -8.28 -16.13
CA SER A 424 -10.54 -6.98 -16.30
C SER A 424 -11.08 -6.42 -14.97
N ASP A 425 -11.33 -7.28 -13.98
CA ASP A 425 -11.79 -6.88 -12.65
C ASP A 425 -10.65 -6.36 -11.75
N ARG A 426 -9.39 -6.54 -12.17
CA ARG A 426 -8.19 -6.15 -11.40
C ARG A 426 -7.94 -4.64 -11.49
N PHE A 427 -6.85 -4.18 -10.89
CA PHE A 427 -6.38 -2.81 -11.12
C PHE A 427 -5.85 -2.69 -12.55
N ALA A 428 -6.23 -1.63 -13.26
CA ALA A 428 -5.87 -1.45 -14.66
C ALA A 428 -4.37 -1.15 -14.81
N THR A 429 -3.79 -0.47 -13.82
CA THR A 429 -2.36 -0.13 -13.79
C THR A 429 -1.76 -0.37 -12.40
N VAL A 430 -0.44 -0.48 -12.36
CA VAL A 430 0.28 -0.60 -11.09
C VAL A 430 0.26 0.70 -10.28
N ASP A 431 0.13 1.87 -10.92
CA ASP A 431 -0.01 3.14 -10.21
C ASP A 431 -1.37 3.29 -9.52
N GLU A 432 -2.44 2.75 -10.12
CA GLU A 432 -3.75 2.62 -9.46
C GLU A 432 -3.62 1.75 -8.20
N LEU A 433 -3.03 0.55 -8.33
CA LEU A 433 -2.76 -0.34 -7.20
C LEU A 433 -1.90 0.35 -6.12
N ARG A 434 -0.86 1.08 -6.53
CA ARG A 434 0.04 1.80 -5.61
C ARG A 434 -0.70 2.85 -4.80
N THR A 435 -1.58 3.61 -5.46
CA THR A 435 -2.40 4.65 -4.81
C THR A 435 -3.31 4.02 -3.77
N GLN A 436 -3.99 2.92 -4.12
CA GLN A 436 -4.87 2.21 -3.20
C GLN A 436 -4.09 1.54 -2.05
N LEU A 437 -2.94 0.90 -2.34
CA LEU A 437 -2.10 0.25 -1.33
C LEU A 437 -1.55 1.26 -0.30
N LEU A 438 -1.26 2.50 -0.71
CA LEU A 438 -0.84 3.55 0.19
C LEU A 438 -1.97 3.98 1.14
N GLY A 439 -3.20 4.07 0.65
CA GLY A 439 -4.40 4.28 1.47
C GLY A 439 -4.60 3.14 2.48
N VAL A 440 -4.53 1.89 2.01
CA VAL A 440 -4.61 0.70 2.86
C VAL A 440 -3.51 0.67 3.92
N LEU A 441 -2.26 1.03 3.59
CA LEU A 441 -1.18 1.11 4.57
C LEU A 441 -1.50 2.11 5.69
N ARG A 442 -2.08 3.28 5.37
CA ARG A 442 -2.51 4.25 6.40
C ARG A 442 -3.51 3.63 7.35
N GLU A 443 -4.49 2.91 6.82
CA GLU A 443 -5.55 2.26 7.62
C GLU A 443 -5.01 1.13 8.49
N VAL A 444 -4.09 0.31 7.98
CA VAL A 444 -3.44 -0.76 8.76
C VAL A 444 -2.67 -0.16 9.94
N VAL A 445 -1.82 0.83 9.67
CA VAL A 445 -1.05 1.53 10.72
C VAL A 445 -1.97 2.20 11.74
N ALA A 446 -3.05 2.84 11.28
CA ALA A 446 -4.05 3.47 12.13
C ALA A 446 -4.77 2.45 13.02
N THR A 447 -5.10 1.28 12.48
CA THR A 447 -5.73 0.17 13.20
C THR A 447 -4.79 -0.38 14.28
N ASP A 448 -3.50 -0.55 13.96
CA ASP A 448 -2.51 -1.15 14.86
C ASP A 448 -2.09 -0.24 16.01
N ARG A 449 -2.26 1.08 15.89
CA ARG A 449 -2.13 2.02 17.01
C ARG A 449 -3.17 1.79 18.11
N GLY A 450 -4.28 1.13 17.79
CA GLY A 450 -5.36 0.84 18.73
C GLY A 450 -6.34 1.99 18.96
N PRO A 451 -7.30 1.81 19.88
CA PRO A 451 -8.33 2.81 20.16
C PRO A 451 -7.76 4.08 20.81
N GLY A 452 -8.44 5.21 20.57
CA GLY A 452 -8.09 6.50 21.19
C GLY A 452 -7.06 7.34 20.44
N HIS A 453 -6.55 6.87 19.30
CA HIS A 453 -5.59 7.60 18.46
C HIS A 453 -6.24 8.07 17.15
N PRO A 454 -6.81 9.29 17.09
CA PRO A 454 -7.28 9.85 15.82
C PRO A 454 -6.10 10.14 14.89
N ALA A 455 -6.41 10.28 13.60
CA ALA A 455 -5.45 10.79 12.66
C ALA A 455 -5.10 12.25 12.97
N LEU A 456 -3.80 12.55 12.93
CA LEU A 456 -3.27 13.92 13.10
C LEU A 456 -2.83 14.55 11.78
N HIS A 457 -2.77 13.74 10.72
CA HIS A 457 -2.33 14.15 9.41
C HIS A 457 -3.43 13.83 8.40
N SER A 458 -3.50 14.66 7.36
CA SER A 458 -4.36 14.47 6.21
C SER A 458 -3.54 14.07 4.99
N ALA A 459 -4.08 13.19 4.17
CA ALA A 459 -3.59 12.85 2.86
C ALA A 459 -4.61 13.33 1.81
N ALA A 460 -4.10 13.99 0.76
CA ALA A 460 -4.95 14.34 -0.37
C ALA A 460 -5.29 13.06 -1.16
N SER A 461 -6.58 12.82 -1.41
CA SER A 461 -7.02 11.84 -2.39
C SER A 461 -6.89 12.44 -3.80
N VAL A 462 -6.54 11.60 -4.77
CA VAL A 462 -6.56 11.96 -6.20
C VAL A 462 -7.95 11.78 -6.82
N LEU A 463 -8.82 11.00 -6.18
CA LEU A 463 -10.15 10.64 -6.68
C LEU A 463 -11.28 11.46 -6.04
N PHE A 464 -11.10 11.89 -4.79
CA PHE A 464 -12.13 12.59 -4.03
C PHE A 464 -11.62 13.87 -3.35
N ASP A 465 -12.52 14.82 -3.16
CA ASP A 465 -12.36 15.93 -2.22
C ASP A 465 -12.68 15.48 -0.78
N PRO A 466 -12.09 16.12 0.25
CA PRO A 466 -12.46 15.83 1.63
C PRO A 466 -13.92 16.23 1.93
N PRO A 467 -14.56 15.64 2.97
CA PRO A 467 -15.90 16.05 3.38
C PRO A 467 -15.92 17.54 3.76
N THR A 468 -16.93 18.27 3.30
CA THR A 468 -17.05 19.72 3.49
C THR A 468 -17.70 20.09 4.82
N THR A 469 -18.50 19.19 5.39
CA THR A 469 -19.17 19.35 6.68
C THR A 469 -18.92 18.12 7.57
N ASP A 470 -19.18 18.29 8.87
CA ASP A 470 -18.88 17.27 9.89
C ASP A 470 -20.13 16.54 10.40
N GLY A 471 -21.32 16.82 9.87
CA GLY A 471 -22.55 16.14 10.30
C GLY A 471 -22.84 16.34 11.79
N ALA A 472 -22.57 17.53 12.33
CA ALA A 472 -22.70 17.77 13.76
C ALA A 472 -24.16 17.63 14.24
N HIS A 473 -25.14 17.97 13.39
CA HIS A 473 -26.55 17.97 13.77
C HIS A 473 -27.34 16.72 13.31
N GLY A 474 -26.70 15.78 12.61
CA GLY A 474 -27.33 14.56 12.09
C GLY A 474 -26.41 13.76 11.16
N PRO A 475 -26.84 12.60 10.66
CA PRO A 475 -26.16 11.91 9.56
C PRO A 475 -25.96 12.84 8.37
N LEU A 476 -24.83 12.69 7.67
CA LEU A 476 -24.51 13.51 6.50
C LEU A 476 -25.55 13.31 5.39
N GLY A 477 -25.95 14.40 4.74
CA GLY A 477 -26.69 14.37 3.48
C GLY A 477 -25.83 13.88 2.31
N TRP A 478 -26.47 13.52 1.20
CA TRP A 478 -25.77 13.11 -0.02
C TRP A 478 -24.89 14.23 -0.61
N ASP A 479 -25.28 15.49 -0.39
CA ASP A 479 -24.60 16.71 -0.82
C ASP A 479 -23.44 17.11 0.11
N GLU A 480 -23.35 16.50 1.28
CA GLU A 480 -22.28 16.70 2.27
C GLU A 480 -21.18 15.63 2.17
N LEU A 481 -21.40 14.57 1.37
CA LEU A 481 -20.42 13.52 1.12
C LEU A 481 -19.29 14.01 0.19
N PRO A 482 -18.09 13.39 0.28
CA PRO A 482 -16.95 13.67 -0.60
C PRO A 482 -17.30 13.80 -2.08
N LEU A 483 -16.81 14.86 -2.74
CA LEU A 483 -17.04 15.07 -4.17
C LEU A 483 -16.04 14.27 -4.99
N LEU A 484 -16.47 13.79 -6.16
CA LEU A 484 -15.57 13.23 -7.16
C LEU A 484 -14.72 14.35 -7.76
N LYS A 485 -13.42 14.07 -7.93
CA LYS A 485 -12.53 14.93 -8.71
C LYS A 485 -12.68 14.60 -10.19
N VAL A 486 -12.67 15.65 -11.00
CA VAL A 486 -12.62 15.53 -12.46
C VAL A 486 -11.26 14.99 -12.87
N ASP A 487 -11.23 13.98 -13.73
CA ASP A 487 -10.02 13.49 -14.35
C ASP A 487 -9.40 14.59 -15.23
N ALA A 488 -8.22 15.07 -14.84
CA ALA A 488 -7.52 16.13 -15.56
C ALA A 488 -7.02 15.71 -16.95
N SER A 489 -7.01 14.40 -17.25
CA SER A 489 -6.66 13.87 -18.56
C SER A 489 -7.84 13.80 -19.54
N ASP A 490 -9.08 14.00 -19.07
CA ASP A 490 -10.27 14.02 -19.94
C ASP A 490 -10.25 15.26 -20.86
N PRO A 491 -10.55 15.11 -22.16
CA PRO A 491 -10.55 16.23 -23.11
C PRO A 491 -11.48 17.39 -22.71
N ALA A 492 -12.58 17.11 -22.01
CA ALA A 492 -13.55 18.10 -21.58
C ALA A 492 -13.19 18.75 -20.22
N ALA A 493 -12.15 18.30 -19.51
CA ALA A 493 -11.80 18.79 -18.17
C ALA A 493 -11.62 20.31 -18.12
N GLY A 494 -10.91 20.88 -19.11
CA GLY A 494 -10.71 22.33 -19.20
C GLY A 494 -11.99 23.11 -19.50
N TRP A 495 -12.90 22.53 -20.28
CA TRP A 495 -14.20 23.13 -20.56
C TRP A 495 -15.13 23.06 -19.35
N LEU A 496 -15.20 21.91 -18.68
CA LEU A 496 -15.96 21.70 -17.44
C LEU A 496 -15.55 22.67 -16.34
N ALA A 497 -14.24 22.94 -16.19
CA ALA A 497 -13.74 23.95 -15.26
C ALA A 497 -14.28 25.37 -15.53
N GLY A 498 -14.69 25.65 -16.78
CA GLY A 498 -15.34 26.90 -17.18
C GLY A 498 -16.85 26.95 -16.95
N VAL A 499 -17.51 25.82 -16.66
CA VAL A 499 -18.96 25.75 -16.40
C VAL A 499 -19.25 26.19 -14.96
N SER A 500 -19.23 27.50 -14.70
CA SER A 500 -19.44 28.08 -13.37
C SER A 500 -20.90 28.52 -13.13
N VAL A 501 -21.86 27.63 -13.33
CA VAL A 501 -23.30 27.90 -13.15
C VAL A 501 -23.78 27.31 -11.82
N SER A 502 -24.27 28.14 -10.90
CA SER A 502 -24.73 27.67 -9.58
C SER A 502 -26.09 26.97 -9.61
N ASP A 503 -27.00 27.38 -10.50
CA ASP A 503 -28.32 26.77 -10.64
C ASP A 503 -28.23 25.39 -11.35
N PRO A 504 -28.72 24.29 -10.74
CA PRO A 504 -28.58 22.96 -11.31
C PRO A 504 -29.28 22.77 -12.66
N LEU A 505 -30.43 23.41 -12.89
CA LEU A 505 -31.18 23.28 -14.13
C LEU A 505 -30.47 24.01 -15.28
N GLN A 506 -30.00 25.23 -15.04
CA GLN A 506 -29.18 25.96 -16.02
C GLN A 506 -27.83 25.26 -16.27
N ARG A 507 -27.26 24.60 -15.24
CA ARG A 507 -26.04 23.81 -15.43
C ARG A 507 -26.29 22.60 -16.33
N LEU A 508 -27.44 21.93 -16.21
CA LEU A 508 -27.83 20.85 -17.13
C LEU A 508 -27.96 21.34 -18.57
N GLU A 509 -28.53 22.55 -18.78
CA GLU A 509 -28.59 23.17 -20.10
C GLU A 509 -27.19 23.44 -20.66
N ALA A 510 -26.29 24.04 -19.85
CA ALA A 510 -24.91 24.27 -20.26
C ALA A 510 -24.16 22.96 -20.59
N LEU A 511 -24.41 21.88 -19.83
CA LEU A 511 -23.83 20.55 -20.05
C LEU A 511 -24.42 19.83 -21.28
N ALA A 512 -25.56 20.27 -21.81
CA ALA A 512 -26.10 19.78 -23.08
C ALA A 512 -25.38 20.41 -24.28
N ASP A 513 -24.78 21.59 -24.10
CA ASP A 513 -23.98 22.30 -25.11
C ASP A 513 -22.48 21.95 -25.05
N ALA A 514 -22.12 20.86 -24.37
CA ALA A 514 -20.73 20.40 -24.28
C ALA A 514 -20.17 20.09 -25.69
N PRO A 515 -18.91 20.45 -25.97
CA PRO A 515 -18.31 20.22 -27.28
C PRO A 515 -18.18 18.72 -27.62
N ASP A 516 -17.91 17.90 -26.61
CA ASP A 516 -17.73 16.45 -26.72
C ASP A 516 -18.48 15.74 -25.59
N GLU A 517 -19.14 14.61 -25.90
CA GLU A 517 -19.81 13.75 -24.93
C GLU A 517 -18.80 12.77 -24.29
N THR A 518 -17.92 13.30 -23.44
CA THR A 518 -16.94 12.50 -22.68
C THR A 518 -17.54 11.88 -21.42
N VAL A 519 -16.79 10.97 -20.77
CA VAL A 519 -17.21 10.37 -19.50
C VAL A 519 -17.40 11.43 -18.42
N GLU A 520 -16.49 12.41 -18.31
CA GLU A 520 -16.59 13.48 -17.32
C GLU A 520 -17.82 14.38 -17.55
N VAL A 521 -18.19 14.66 -18.81
CA VAL A 521 -19.42 15.42 -19.12
C VAL A 521 -20.66 14.65 -18.68
N ARG A 522 -20.72 13.33 -18.91
CA ARG A 522 -21.85 12.50 -18.46
C ARG A 522 -21.92 12.40 -16.94
N LEU A 523 -20.79 12.26 -16.25
CA LEU A 523 -20.73 12.26 -14.78
C LEU A 523 -21.17 13.63 -14.21
N ALA A 524 -20.72 14.73 -14.81
CA ALA A 524 -21.16 16.08 -14.43
C ALA A 524 -22.66 16.28 -14.63
N ARG A 525 -23.22 15.75 -15.73
CA ARG A 525 -24.67 15.76 -16.01
C ARG A 525 -25.46 14.94 -15.00
N ALA A 526 -24.99 13.75 -14.65
CA ALA A 526 -25.61 12.95 -13.60
C ALA A 526 -25.60 13.70 -12.27
N ARG A 527 -24.46 14.31 -11.89
CA ARG A 527 -24.35 15.10 -10.66
C ARG A 527 -25.32 16.29 -10.63
N ALA A 528 -25.37 17.10 -11.69
CA ALA A 528 -26.31 18.21 -11.80
C ALA A 528 -27.78 17.72 -11.80
N GLY A 529 -28.04 16.53 -12.35
CA GLY A 529 -29.35 15.86 -12.29
C GLY A 529 -29.78 15.50 -10.87
N ILE A 530 -28.86 15.04 -10.01
CA ILE A 530 -29.16 14.76 -8.59
C ILE A 530 -29.53 16.07 -7.88
N GLU A 531 -28.73 17.12 -8.06
CA GLU A 531 -28.98 18.45 -7.49
C GLU A 531 -30.31 19.07 -7.96
N ALA A 532 -30.71 18.79 -9.20
CA ALA A 532 -31.98 19.24 -9.78
C ALA A 532 -33.19 18.34 -9.42
N GLY A 533 -32.97 17.20 -8.74
CA GLY A 533 -34.03 16.20 -8.48
C GLY A 533 -34.54 15.49 -9.75
N ARG A 534 -33.75 15.45 -10.82
CA ARG A 534 -34.08 14.89 -12.14
C ARG A 534 -33.53 13.48 -12.31
N LEU A 535 -34.11 12.50 -11.60
CA LEU A 535 -33.67 11.10 -11.63
C LEU A 535 -33.78 10.43 -13.01
N ASP A 536 -34.59 10.96 -13.91
CA ASP A 536 -34.63 10.57 -15.33
C ASP A 536 -33.30 10.86 -16.03
N VAL A 537 -32.77 12.07 -15.85
CA VAL A 537 -31.49 12.51 -16.41
C VAL A 537 -30.33 11.73 -15.81
N VAL A 538 -30.36 11.53 -14.48
CA VAL A 538 -29.33 10.76 -13.77
C VAL A 538 -29.24 9.34 -14.34
N ARG A 539 -30.34 8.60 -14.39
CA ARG A 539 -30.34 7.22 -14.91
C ARG A 539 -29.89 7.13 -16.35
N ALA A 540 -30.32 8.06 -17.20
CA ALA A 540 -29.90 8.08 -18.61
C ALA A 540 -28.39 8.33 -18.75
N ALA A 541 -27.84 9.30 -18.00
CA ALA A 541 -26.41 9.60 -18.05
C ALA A 541 -25.55 8.45 -17.50
N LEU A 542 -25.94 7.85 -16.38
CA LEU A 542 -25.20 6.74 -15.76
C LEU A 542 -25.27 5.46 -16.61
N ALA A 543 -26.42 5.16 -17.22
CA ALA A 543 -26.56 4.04 -18.15
C ALA A 543 -25.61 4.20 -19.35
N GLN A 544 -25.51 5.40 -19.94
CA GLN A 544 -24.57 5.65 -21.04
C GLN A 544 -23.10 5.46 -20.63
N VAL A 545 -22.75 5.77 -19.39
CA VAL A 545 -21.39 5.54 -18.89
C VAL A 545 -21.13 4.04 -18.75
N LEU A 546 -22.03 3.30 -18.10
CA LEU A 546 -21.86 1.86 -17.84
C LEU A 546 -22.02 0.99 -19.09
N ASP A 547 -22.81 1.42 -20.08
CA ASP A 547 -22.92 0.77 -21.39
C ASP A 547 -21.60 0.91 -22.19
N ALA A 548 -20.86 2.00 -21.97
CA ALA A 548 -19.56 2.24 -22.60
C ALA A 548 -18.41 1.54 -21.85
N ASP A 549 -18.43 1.58 -20.52
CA ASP A 549 -17.47 0.92 -19.65
C ASP A 549 -18.16 0.38 -18.38
N PRO A 550 -18.44 -0.93 -18.30
CA PRO A 550 -19.07 -1.55 -17.14
C PRO A 550 -18.26 -1.44 -15.84
N TRP A 551 -16.95 -1.17 -15.91
CA TRP A 551 -16.06 -1.04 -14.75
C TRP A 551 -15.94 0.40 -14.24
N GLU A 552 -16.65 1.35 -14.85
CA GLU A 552 -16.65 2.76 -14.44
C GLU A 552 -17.39 2.98 -13.11
N TRP A 553 -16.66 2.76 -12.02
CA TRP A 553 -17.18 2.81 -10.66
C TRP A 553 -17.67 4.22 -10.26
N ARG A 554 -17.21 5.30 -10.92
CA ARG A 554 -17.70 6.66 -10.64
C ARG A 554 -19.18 6.81 -10.96
N ALA A 555 -19.69 6.06 -11.95
CA ALA A 555 -21.11 6.02 -12.23
C ALA A 555 -21.89 5.35 -11.09
N VAL A 556 -21.37 4.25 -10.53
CA VAL A 556 -21.96 3.55 -9.37
C VAL A 556 -21.92 4.43 -8.12
N TRP A 557 -20.87 5.22 -7.94
CA TRP A 557 -20.80 6.22 -6.86
C TRP A 557 -21.94 7.25 -6.97
N LEU A 558 -22.15 7.83 -8.16
CA LEU A 558 -23.22 8.79 -8.38
C LEU A 558 -24.62 8.16 -8.25
N ASP A 559 -24.79 6.89 -8.63
CA ASP A 559 -26.03 6.15 -8.40
C ASP A 559 -26.33 6.01 -6.90
N GLY A 560 -25.32 5.69 -6.08
CA GLY A 560 -25.43 5.68 -4.62
C GLY A 560 -25.82 7.04 -4.02
N LEU A 561 -25.25 8.13 -4.52
CA LEU A 561 -25.66 9.48 -4.13
C LEU A 561 -27.11 9.79 -4.53
N ALA A 562 -27.53 9.39 -5.74
CA ALA A 562 -28.90 9.60 -6.21
C ALA A 562 -29.92 8.81 -5.38
N GLN A 563 -29.59 7.57 -4.99
CA GLN A 563 -30.40 6.73 -4.10
C GLN A 563 -30.53 7.36 -2.71
N LEU A 564 -29.42 7.86 -2.15
CA LEU A 564 -29.44 8.55 -0.86
C LEU A 564 -30.24 9.87 -0.93
N ALA A 565 -30.12 10.62 -2.02
CA ALA A 565 -30.93 11.82 -2.28
C ALA A 565 -32.43 11.53 -2.39
N ALA A 566 -32.79 10.35 -2.90
CA ALA A 566 -34.17 9.86 -2.95
C ALA A 566 -34.67 9.28 -1.60
N GLY A 567 -33.83 9.22 -0.57
CA GLY A 567 -34.15 8.64 0.74
C GLY A 567 -34.05 7.11 0.80
N ASP A 568 -33.47 6.46 -0.21
CA ASP A 568 -33.28 5.01 -0.25
C ASP A 568 -31.85 4.63 0.18
N ALA A 569 -31.61 4.74 1.49
CA ALA A 569 -30.32 4.36 2.08
C ALA A 569 -30.00 2.87 1.89
N VAL A 570 -31.02 2.00 1.83
CA VAL A 570 -30.86 0.55 1.67
C VAL A 570 -30.22 0.22 0.32
N ALA A 571 -30.72 0.83 -0.76
CA ALA A 571 -30.13 0.71 -2.10
C ALA A 571 -28.72 1.33 -2.14
N ALA A 572 -28.54 2.52 -1.57
CA ALA A 572 -27.27 3.24 -1.57
C ALA A 572 -26.11 2.43 -0.98
N ARG A 573 -26.37 1.58 0.03
CA ARG A 573 -25.36 0.67 0.61
C ARG A 573 -24.70 -0.22 -0.45
N ALA A 574 -25.48 -0.80 -1.35
CA ALA A 574 -24.95 -1.72 -2.36
C ALA A 574 -23.97 -0.99 -3.30
N SER A 575 -24.37 0.21 -3.74
CA SER A 575 -23.58 1.10 -4.59
C SER A 575 -22.27 1.51 -3.92
N PHE A 576 -22.31 2.02 -2.68
CA PHE A 576 -21.10 2.43 -1.96
C PHE A 576 -20.19 1.25 -1.59
N ASN A 577 -20.75 0.08 -1.25
CA ASN A 577 -19.96 -1.12 -0.99
C ASN A 577 -19.27 -1.65 -2.25
N ALA A 578 -19.92 -1.53 -3.42
CA ALA A 578 -19.30 -1.86 -4.70
C ALA A 578 -18.13 -0.90 -5.01
N VAL A 579 -18.31 0.41 -4.84
CA VAL A 579 -17.24 1.41 -5.02
C VAL A 579 -16.10 1.15 -4.04
N TYR A 580 -16.39 0.81 -2.78
CA TYR A 580 -15.37 0.43 -1.81
C TYR A 580 -14.56 -0.80 -2.26
N GLY A 581 -15.19 -1.75 -2.96
CA GLY A 581 -14.47 -2.86 -3.60
C GLY A 581 -13.51 -2.43 -4.72
N GLN A 582 -13.83 -1.35 -5.44
CA GLN A 582 -13.04 -0.84 -6.55
C GLN A 582 -11.87 0.03 -6.10
N VAL A 583 -12.09 0.87 -5.07
CA VAL A 583 -11.09 1.81 -4.52
C VAL A 583 -10.90 1.56 -3.01
N PRO A 584 -10.32 0.40 -2.63
CA PRO A 584 -10.27 -0.04 -1.23
C PRO A 584 -9.41 0.83 -0.32
N GLY A 585 -8.49 1.63 -0.85
CA GLY A 585 -7.65 2.56 -0.10
C GLY A 585 -8.30 3.94 0.15
N GLU A 586 -9.46 4.22 -0.45
CA GLU A 586 -10.15 5.50 -0.28
C GLU A 586 -11.09 5.50 0.93
N LEU A 587 -11.13 6.61 1.67
CA LEU A 587 -12.03 6.79 2.82
C LEU A 587 -13.42 7.31 2.42
N ALA A 588 -13.54 8.00 1.28
CA ALA A 588 -14.81 8.52 0.78
C ALA A 588 -15.92 7.45 0.67
N PRO A 589 -15.69 6.28 0.02
CA PRO A 589 -16.69 5.23 -0.04
C PRO A 589 -17.00 4.60 1.32
N LYS A 590 -16.03 4.54 2.23
CA LYS A 590 -16.26 4.06 3.60
C LYS A 590 -17.14 5.01 4.40
N LEU A 591 -16.91 6.32 4.29
CA LEU A 591 -17.74 7.33 4.95
C LEU A 591 -19.17 7.29 4.40
N ALA A 592 -19.35 7.24 3.08
CA ALA A 592 -20.67 7.14 2.47
C ALA A 592 -21.41 5.84 2.85
N LEU A 593 -20.69 4.72 2.86
CA LEU A 593 -21.26 3.45 3.31
C LEU A 593 -21.63 3.49 4.80
N ALA A 594 -20.81 4.12 5.66
CA ALA A 594 -21.12 4.30 7.07
C ALA A 594 -22.41 5.11 7.28
N VAL A 595 -22.58 6.19 6.52
CA VAL A 595 -23.80 7.03 6.55
C VAL A 595 -25.01 6.25 6.07
N ALA A 596 -24.90 5.50 4.97
CA ALA A 596 -25.98 4.66 4.47
C ALA A 596 -26.37 3.55 5.47
N CYS A 597 -25.39 2.90 6.10
CA CYS A 597 -25.62 1.90 7.15
C CYS A 597 -26.25 2.50 8.42
N GLU A 598 -25.80 3.69 8.85
CA GLU A 598 -26.38 4.40 10.00
C GLU A 598 -27.85 4.73 9.77
N THR A 599 -28.19 5.18 8.56
CA THR A 599 -29.54 5.60 8.19
C THR A 599 -30.45 4.44 7.81
N SER A 600 -29.90 3.24 7.55
CA SER A 600 -30.63 2.02 7.23
C SER A 600 -30.64 0.96 8.35
N ASP A 601 -30.32 1.34 9.60
CA ASP A 601 -30.34 0.47 10.79
C ASP A 601 -29.32 -0.69 10.80
N GLU A 602 -28.09 -0.47 10.30
CA GLU A 602 -26.93 -1.37 10.43
C GLU A 602 -25.82 -0.73 11.30
N PRO A 603 -26.06 -0.52 12.61
CA PRO A 603 -25.17 0.29 13.45
C PRO A 603 -23.76 -0.32 13.61
N ASP A 604 -23.64 -1.64 13.66
CA ASP A 604 -22.34 -2.31 13.87
C ASP A 604 -21.39 -2.10 12.69
N ILE A 605 -21.92 -2.17 11.46
CA ILE A 605 -21.16 -1.92 10.23
C ILE A 605 -20.79 -0.43 10.15
N ALA A 606 -21.76 0.46 10.42
CA ALA A 606 -21.53 1.90 10.42
C ALA A 606 -20.45 2.31 11.43
N GLU A 607 -20.50 1.77 12.65
CA GLU A 607 -19.49 2.04 13.69
C GLU A 607 -18.09 1.62 13.22
N SER A 608 -17.95 0.39 12.70
CA SER A 608 -16.66 -0.11 12.20
C SER A 608 -16.05 0.81 11.14
N LEU A 609 -16.86 1.24 10.17
CA LEU A 609 -16.43 2.12 9.08
C LEU A 609 -16.08 3.54 9.58
N TYR A 610 -16.86 4.10 10.50
CA TYR A 610 -16.53 5.38 11.11
C TYR A 610 -15.24 5.30 11.94
N VAL A 611 -14.98 4.19 12.65
CA VAL A 611 -13.70 3.99 13.36
C VAL A 611 -12.52 4.04 12.38
N VAL A 612 -12.63 3.37 11.22
CA VAL A 612 -11.60 3.41 10.17
C VAL A 612 -11.39 4.83 9.68
N CYS A 613 -12.45 5.55 9.33
CA CYS A 613 -12.38 6.93 8.88
C CYS A 613 -11.73 7.85 9.91
N ALA A 614 -12.11 7.72 11.19
CA ALA A 614 -11.65 8.60 12.25
C ALA A 614 -10.16 8.48 12.54
N ARG A 615 -9.61 7.26 12.42
CA ARG A 615 -8.20 6.95 12.74
C ARG A 615 -7.25 7.15 11.57
N SER A 616 -7.76 7.15 10.34
CA SER A 616 -6.91 7.08 9.14
C SER A 616 -6.58 8.44 8.55
N ASP A 617 -7.49 9.42 8.61
CA ASP A 617 -7.25 10.76 8.07
C ASP A 617 -7.92 11.89 8.86
N ALA A 618 -7.17 12.94 9.16
CA ALA A 618 -7.62 14.08 9.95
C ALA A 618 -8.80 14.84 9.31
N ASN A 619 -8.95 14.81 7.98
CA ASN A 619 -10.09 15.44 7.29
C ASN A 619 -11.40 14.69 7.56
N TYR A 620 -11.34 13.38 7.78
CA TYR A 620 -12.50 12.53 8.02
C TYR A 620 -12.84 12.37 9.51
N THR A 621 -11.90 12.71 10.41
CA THR A 621 -12.06 12.51 11.85
C THR A 621 -13.32 13.12 12.44
N ALA A 622 -13.64 14.38 12.13
CA ALA A 622 -14.79 15.03 12.75
C ALA A 622 -16.13 14.43 12.28
N ALA A 623 -16.32 14.25 10.97
CA ALA A 623 -17.51 13.59 10.41
C ALA A 623 -17.74 12.21 11.04
N ALA A 624 -16.69 11.40 11.13
CA ALA A 624 -16.76 10.08 11.74
C ALA A 624 -17.00 10.14 13.25
N ALA A 625 -16.40 11.10 13.96
CA ALA A 625 -16.59 11.27 15.40
C ALA A 625 -18.06 11.55 15.77
N PHE A 626 -18.76 12.39 15.00
CA PHE A 626 -20.19 12.64 15.22
C PHE A 626 -21.04 11.38 14.91
N GLY A 627 -20.71 10.63 13.86
CA GLY A 627 -21.34 9.32 13.58
C GLY A 627 -21.18 8.33 14.74
N LEU A 628 -19.95 8.15 15.22
CA LEU A 628 -19.66 7.30 16.39
C LEU A 628 -20.41 7.75 17.64
N ALA A 629 -20.45 9.06 17.91
CA ALA A 629 -21.16 9.60 19.06
C ALA A 629 -22.67 9.30 19.00
N ARG A 630 -23.27 9.38 17.81
CA ARG A 630 -24.70 9.06 17.62
C ARG A 630 -24.99 7.58 17.82
N ILE A 631 -24.20 6.70 17.19
CA ILE A 631 -24.39 5.23 17.29
C ILE A 631 -24.24 4.77 18.73
N ARG A 632 -23.14 5.16 19.39
CA ARG A 632 -22.86 4.76 20.79
C ARG A 632 -23.87 5.31 21.77
N ARG A 633 -24.35 6.54 21.56
CA ARG A 633 -25.45 7.09 22.36
C ARG A 633 -26.73 6.28 22.20
N ARG A 634 -27.07 5.83 20.98
CA ARG A 634 -28.24 4.96 20.73
C ARG A 634 -28.08 3.58 21.39
N ALA A 635 -26.86 3.09 21.50
CA ALA A 635 -26.50 1.86 22.21
C ALA A 635 -26.36 2.01 23.74
N ASP A 636 -26.65 3.19 24.31
CA ASP A 636 -26.45 3.52 25.73
C ASP A 636 -24.99 3.44 26.22
N GLU A 637 -24.03 3.55 25.30
CA GLU A 637 -22.59 3.55 25.58
C GLU A 637 -22.07 4.98 25.83
N LEU A 638 -22.46 5.57 26.96
CA LEU A 638 -22.15 6.97 27.28
C LEU A 638 -20.65 7.29 27.21
N ASP A 639 -19.80 6.49 27.86
CA ASP A 639 -18.36 6.75 27.90
C ASP A 639 -17.74 6.66 26.49
N GLY A 640 -18.27 5.77 25.64
CA GLY A 640 -17.88 5.64 24.24
C GLY A 640 -18.32 6.82 23.37
N ALA A 641 -19.52 7.37 23.61
CA ALA A 641 -20.03 8.56 22.93
C ALA A 641 -19.25 9.83 23.33
N LEU A 642 -18.94 9.99 24.61
CA LEU A 642 -18.08 11.08 25.11
C LEU A 642 -16.69 10.99 24.48
N ALA A 643 -16.08 9.79 24.47
CA ALA A 643 -14.77 9.58 23.84
C ALA A 643 -14.77 9.87 22.34
N ALA A 644 -15.87 9.60 21.63
CA ALA A 644 -16.00 9.94 20.22
C ALA A 644 -15.99 11.47 19.99
N LEU A 645 -16.75 12.22 20.79
CA LEU A 645 -16.79 13.70 20.69
C LEU A 645 -15.42 14.35 21.00
N GLU A 646 -14.60 13.73 21.84
CA GLU A 646 -13.23 14.20 22.11
C GLU A 646 -12.27 14.06 20.92
N LEU A 647 -12.60 13.23 19.92
CA LEU A 647 -11.80 13.11 18.70
C LEU A 647 -11.87 14.38 17.83
N VAL A 648 -12.91 15.21 17.98
CA VAL A 648 -13.04 16.48 17.26
C VAL A 648 -12.02 17.47 17.81
N THR A 649 -11.07 17.86 16.97
CA THR A 649 -9.95 18.72 17.37
C THR A 649 -10.34 20.21 17.34
N PRO A 650 -9.68 21.08 18.16
CA PRO A 650 -9.97 22.52 18.19
C PRO A 650 -9.75 23.27 16.88
N THR A 651 -9.06 22.65 15.91
CA THR A 651 -8.83 23.23 14.57
C THR A 651 -10.05 23.08 13.66
N ARG A 652 -11.05 22.26 14.03
CA ARG A 652 -12.27 22.07 13.26
C ARG A 652 -13.32 23.14 13.61
N SER A 653 -14.04 23.60 12.60
CA SER A 653 -15.16 24.53 12.78
C SER A 653 -16.30 23.93 13.60
N SER A 654 -16.46 22.60 13.58
CA SER A 654 -17.45 21.85 14.35
C SER A 654 -17.07 21.61 15.82
N TYR A 655 -15.86 21.99 16.23
CA TYR A 655 -15.38 21.79 17.60
C TYR A 655 -16.31 22.38 18.67
N PRO A 656 -16.85 23.61 18.52
CA PRO A 656 -17.78 24.15 19.49
C PRO A 656 -19.03 23.28 19.68
N GLU A 657 -19.58 22.77 18.58
CA GLU A 657 -20.77 21.93 18.63
C GLU A 657 -20.47 20.58 19.28
N ALA A 658 -19.31 19.97 19.02
CA ALA A 658 -18.88 18.75 19.72
C ALA A 658 -18.83 18.94 21.24
N ARG A 659 -18.32 20.09 21.69
CA ARG A 659 -18.22 20.45 23.12
C ARG A 659 -19.59 20.70 23.74
N VAL A 660 -20.51 21.32 23.00
CA VAL A 660 -21.90 21.47 23.45
C VAL A 660 -22.58 20.11 23.59
N GLN A 661 -22.46 19.22 22.61
CA GLN A 661 -23.06 17.89 22.69
C GLN A 661 -22.51 17.07 23.86
N ARG A 662 -21.19 17.15 24.09
CA ARG A 662 -20.56 16.54 25.26
C ARG A 662 -21.15 17.06 26.56
N ALA A 663 -21.29 18.38 26.69
CA ALA A 663 -21.87 19.00 27.88
C ALA A 663 -23.33 18.56 28.09
N ARG A 664 -24.14 18.48 27.02
CA ARG A 664 -25.52 17.95 27.10
C ARG A 664 -25.54 16.52 27.61
N LEU A 665 -24.69 15.64 27.07
CA LEU A 665 -24.60 14.24 27.49
C LEU A 665 -24.23 14.10 28.97
N LEU A 666 -23.20 14.82 29.43
CA LEU A 666 -22.79 14.82 30.83
C LEU A 666 -23.89 15.32 31.76
N THR A 667 -24.66 16.32 31.31
CA THR A 667 -25.78 16.89 32.07
C THR A 667 -26.91 15.88 32.25
N SER A 668 -27.26 15.15 31.19
CA SER A 668 -28.33 14.14 31.23
C SER A 668 -27.91 12.79 31.84
N ALA A 669 -26.61 12.51 31.94
CA ALA A 669 -26.09 11.20 32.32
C ALA A 669 -26.27 10.81 33.79
N GLY A 670 -26.56 11.75 34.69
CA GLY A 670 -26.72 11.45 36.12
C GLY A 670 -25.44 10.94 36.81
N ARG A 671 -24.25 11.23 36.26
CA ARG A 671 -22.93 10.79 36.78
C ARG A 671 -22.42 11.61 37.98
N GLY A 672 -23.32 12.32 38.66
CA GLY A 672 -23.05 13.15 39.83
C GLY A 672 -22.39 14.51 39.52
N ILE A 673 -22.11 15.26 40.59
CA ILE A 673 -21.64 16.65 40.54
C ILE A 673 -20.34 16.84 39.73
N SER A 674 -19.43 15.88 39.77
CA SER A 674 -18.15 15.98 39.03
C SER A 674 -18.36 16.06 37.51
N ALA A 675 -19.28 15.24 36.97
CA ALA A 675 -19.62 15.27 35.55
C ALA A 675 -20.33 16.57 35.15
N LEU A 676 -21.17 17.10 36.04
CA LEU A 676 -21.82 18.41 35.85
C LEU A 676 -20.82 19.57 35.85
N ALA A 677 -19.81 19.52 36.71
CA ALA A 677 -18.71 20.48 36.72
C ALA A 677 -17.87 20.40 35.42
N ASP A 678 -17.57 19.18 34.97
CA ASP A 678 -16.86 18.93 33.71
C ASP A 678 -17.65 19.42 32.48
N ALA A 679 -18.98 19.30 32.50
CA ALA A 679 -19.85 19.81 31.44
C ALA A 679 -19.66 21.32 31.18
N LEU A 680 -19.62 22.14 32.23
CA LEU A 680 -19.39 23.59 32.07
C LEU A 680 -17.92 23.94 31.84
N SER A 681 -17.00 23.25 32.51
CA SER A 681 -15.55 23.51 32.36
C SER A 681 -15.09 23.32 30.91
N GLY A 682 -15.64 22.32 30.21
CA GLY A 682 -15.37 22.06 28.79
C GLY A 682 -15.81 23.18 27.83
N LEU A 683 -16.64 24.13 28.27
CA LEU A 683 -17.18 25.22 27.45
C LEU A 683 -16.48 26.57 27.68
N GLU A 684 -15.67 26.71 28.72
CA GLU A 684 -15.05 28.01 29.10
C GLU A 684 -14.20 28.62 27.99
N ARG A 685 -13.56 27.77 27.19
CA ARG A 685 -12.64 28.18 26.11
C ARG A 685 -13.26 28.11 24.72
N VAL A 686 -14.58 27.90 24.65
CA VAL A 686 -15.30 27.63 23.42
C VAL A 686 -16.29 28.76 23.14
N THR A 687 -16.25 29.30 21.93
CA THR A 687 -17.27 30.23 21.46
C THR A 687 -18.56 29.46 21.18
N VAL A 688 -19.57 29.68 22.01
CA VAL A 688 -20.90 29.09 21.89
C VAL A 688 -21.90 30.24 21.77
N GLU A 689 -22.99 30.02 21.04
CA GLU A 689 -24.08 30.98 20.95
C GLU A 689 -24.56 31.39 22.36
N PRO A 690 -24.83 32.68 22.63
CA PRO A 690 -25.24 33.14 23.95
C PRO A 690 -26.43 32.36 24.54
N GLN A 691 -27.49 32.15 23.76
CA GLN A 691 -28.68 31.42 24.20
C GLN A 691 -28.32 29.98 24.59
N GLN A 692 -27.65 29.25 23.69
CA GLN A 692 -27.25 27.86 23.91
C GLN A 692 -26.34 27.70 25.14
N ARG A 693 -25.44 28.67 25.41
CA ARG A 693 -24.58 28.66 26.61
C ARG A 693 -25.39 28.80 27.89
N VAL A 694 -26.39 29.70 27.91
CA VAL A 694 -27.24 29.91 29.08
C VAL A 694 -28.12 28.70 29.33
N ASP A 695 -28.70 28.10 28.28
CA ASP A 695 -29.55 26.91 28.40
C ASP A 695 -28.78 25.72 29.01
N LEU A 696 -27.50 25.53 28.61
CA LEU A 696 -26.64 24.52 29.21
C LEU A 696 -26.35 24.80 30.69
N ARG A 697 -26.11 26.06 31.07
CA ARG A 697 -25.93 26.46 32.47
C ARG A 697 -27.18 26.19 33.29
N ILE A 698 -28.36 26.50 32.76
CA ILE A 698 -29.65 26.19 33.40
C ILE A 698 -29.75 24.68 33.65
N GLY A 699 -29.57 23.87 32.61
CA GLY A 699 -29.67 22.40 32.72
C GLY A 699 -28.68 21.81 33.74
N VAL A 700 -27.42 22.28 33.74
CA VAL A 700 -26.41 21.85 34.70
C VAL A 700 -26.79 22.23 36.14
N PHE A 701 -27.24 23.46 36.37
CA PHE A 701 -27.62 23.90 37.71
C PHE A 701 -28.91 23.25 38.21
N GLU A 702 -29.88 22.97 37.33
CA GLU A 702 -31.07 22.18 37.68
C GLU A 702 -30.68 20.76 38.12
N ALA A 703 -29.84 20.07 37.34
CA ALA A 703 -29.34 18.74 37.67
C ALA A 703 -28.54 18.73 38.98
N ALA A 704 -27.67 19.72 39.18
CA ALA A 704 -26.88 19.84 40.40
C ALA A 704 -27.74 20.14 41.63
N LEU A 705 -28.75 21.01 41.48
CA LEU A 705 -29.69 21.33 42.56
C LEU A 705 -30.50 20.10 42.95
N ALA A 706 -31.01 19.34 41.97
CA ALA A 706 -31.72 18.09 42.22
C ALA A 706 -30.84 17.06 42.96
N GLU A 707 -29.57 16.94 42.58
CA GLU A 707 -28.60 16.08 43.28
C GLU A 707 -28.37 16.53 44.73
N VAL A 708 -28.16 17.83 44.96
CA VAL A 708 -27.93 18.39 46.30
C VAL A 708 -29.14 18.23 47.21
N VAL A 709 -30.35 18.42 46.68
CA VAL A 709 -31.60 18.21 47.43
C VAL A 709 -31.76 16.74 47.82
N ARG A 710 -31.34 15.81 46.96
CA ARG A 710 -31.44 14.37 47.21
C ARG A 710 -30.36 13.84 48.16
N SER A 711 -29.13 14.28 47.96
CA SER A 711 -27.92 13.64 48.53
C SER A 711 -27.19 14.52 49.55
N GLY A 712 -27.63 15.77 49.74
CA GLY A 712 -26.99 16.77 50.60
C GLY A 712 -25.91 17.59 49.86
N PRO A 713 -25.41 18.67 50.49
CA PRO A 713 -24.43 19.57 49.88
C PRO A 713 -23.06 18.91 49.73
N ALA A 714 -22.38 19.21 48.63
CA ALA A 714 -21.01 18.76 48.36
C ALA A 714 -20.06 19.97 48.43
N THR A 715 -19.89 20.54 49.62
CA THR A 715 -19.21 21.82 49.86
C THR A 715 -17.75 21.90 49.40
N GLN A 716 -17.12 20.75 49.14
CA GLN A 716 -15.76 20.68 48.58
C GLN A 716 -15.70 20.80 47.05
N LEU A 717 -16.85 20.72 46.37
CA LEU A 717 -16.96 20.78 44.91
C LEU A 717 -17.54 22.11 44.46
N ARG A 718 -17.23 22.50 43.21
CA ARG A 718 -17.75 23.69 42.55
C ARG A 718 -18.16 23.35 41.13
N ILE A 719 -19.15 24.08 40.61
CA ILE A 719 -19.54 24.06 39.19
C ILE A 719 -19.27 25.46 38.65
N GLY A 720 -18.20 25.59 37.85
CA GLY A 720 -17.60 26.89 37.55
C GLY A 720 -17.24 27.63 38.85
N ASP A 721 -17.69 28.86 38.99
CA ASP A 721 -17.48 29.66 40.19
C ASP A 721 -18.50 29.40 41.31
N VAL A 722 -19.45 28.49 41.14
CA VAL A 722 -20.56 28.28 42.10
C VAL A 722 -20.27 27.11 43.05
N PRO A 723 -20.23 27.34 44.38
CA PRO A 723 -20.15 26.25 45.37
C PRO A 723 -21.37 25.34 45.30
N VAL A 724 -21.18 24.03 45.51
CA VAL A 724 -22.26 23.03 45.45
C VAL A 724 -23.04 23.00 46.77
N GLU A 725 -23.79 24.08 46.99
CA GLU A 725 -24.68 24.32 48.11
C GLU A 725 -26.05 24.73 47.56
N GLU A 726 -27.14 24.24 48.16
CA GLU A 726 -28.50 24.51 47.66
C GLU A 726 -28.76 26.02 47.47
N ALA A 727 -28.38 26.82 48.46
CA ALA A 727 -28.59 28.26 48.43
C ALA A 727 -27.84 28.94 47.26
N ARG A 728 -26.60 28.51 46.99
CA ARG A 728 -25.74 29.08 45.94
C ARG A 728 -26.17 28.62 44.55
N LEU A 729 -26.59 27.37 44.42
CA LEU A 729 -27.12 26.83 43.16
C LEU A 729 -28.45 27.50 42.79
N ARG A 730 -29.35 27.76 43.75
CA ARG A 730 -30.59 28.51 43.52
C ARG A 730 -30.32 29.94 43.04
N ASP A 731 -29.38 30.65 43.65
CA ASP A 731 -28.98 31.99 43.20
C ASP A 731 -28.43 31.98 41.77
N ALA A 732 -27.56 31.02 41.46
CA ALA A 732 -26.95 30.88 40.13
C ALA A 732 -28.00 30.51 39.07
N LEU A 733 -28.96 29.65 39.41
CA LEU A 733 -30.05 29.24 38.54
C LEU A 733 -31.03 30.39 38.29
N GLU A 734 -31.39 31.18 39.32
CA GLU A 734 -32.18 32.40 39.15
C GLU A 734 -31.50 33.38 38.17
N ALA A 735 -30.20 33.62 38.37
CA ALA A 735 -29.43 34.49 37.48
C ALA A 735 -29.41 33.99 36.03
N ALA A 736 -29.22 32.67 35.84
CA ALA A 736 -29.22 32.06 34.51
C ALA A 736 -30.58 32.17 33.81
N TYR A 737 -31.70 31.98 34.53
CA TYR A 737 -33.02 32.20 33.95
C TYR A 737 -33.27 33.65 33.55
N ARG A 738 -32.84 34.62 34.38
CA ARG A 738 -32.95 36.05 34.06
C ARG A 738 -32.11 36.42 32.84
N GLU A 739 -30.92 35.83 32.70
CA GLU A 739 -30.07 35.98 31.52
C GLU A 739 -30.71 35.36 30.27
N SER A 740 -31.33 34.18 30.38
CA SER A 740 -32.05 33.57 29.25
C SER A 740 -33.26 34.44 28.85
N ALA A 741 -33.97 35.03 29.81
CA ALA A 741 -35.12 35.89 29.56
C ALA A 741 -34.77 37.18 28.80
N THR A 742 -33.54 37.71 28.93
CA THR A 742 -33.09 38.88 28.15
C THR A 742 -32.78 38.52 26.71
N LEU A 743 -32.41 37.27 26.44
CA LEU A 743 -32.09 36.74 25.12
C LEU A 743 -33.32 36.15 24.39
N ALA A 744 -34.41 35.88 25.12
CA ALA A 744 -35.64 35.32 24.57
C ALA A 744 -36.20 36.11 23.38
N GLY A 745 -36.52 35.37 22.31
CA GLY A 745 -37.01 35.91 21.04
C GLY A 745 -38.47 36.36 21.09
N THR A 746 -39.26 35.77 21.99
CA THR A 746 -40.69 36.10 22.15
C THR A 746 -41.01 36.62 23.55
N ARG A 747 -42.15 37.34 23.66
CA ARG A 747 -42.65 37.84 24.95
C ARG A 747 -43.09 36.71 25.87
N ASP A 748 -43.71 35.67 25.31
CA ASP A 748 -44.25 34.55 26.09
C ASP A 748 -43.12 33.72 26.70
N GLU A 749 -42.09 33.37 25.92
CA GLU A 749 -40.87 32.72 26.43
C GLU A 749 -40.20 33.53 27.55
N ARG A 750 -40.16 34.86 27.40
CA ARG A 750 -39.61 35.75 28.43
C ARG A 750 -40.41 35.69 29.72
N ILE A 751 -41.73 35.66 29.65
CA ILE A 751 -42.61 35.56 30.84
C ILE A 751 -42.35 34.23 31.54
N ASP A 752 -42.35 33.12 30.79
CA ASP A 752 -42.11 31.78 31.34
C ASP A 752 -40.76 31.66 32.04
N LEU A 753 -39.69 32.22 31.45
CA LEU A 753 -38.35 32.23 32.03
C LEU A 753 -38.28 33.09 33.31
N VAL A 754 -38.97 34.23 33.34
CA VAL A 754 -39.05 35.08 34.54
C VAL A 754 -39.81 34.37 35.67
N ASP A 755 -40.88 33.66 35.35
CA ASP A 755 -41.65 32.89 36.33
C ASP A 755 -40.83 31.72 36.90
N ARG A 756 -40.07 31.01 36.05
CA ARG A 756 -39.09 30.01 36.50
C ARG A 756 -38.02 30.61 37.40
N ALA A 757 -37.49 31.79 37.07
CA ALA A 757 -36.53 32.51 37.92
C ALA A 757 -37.12 32.83 39.30
N ASN A 758 -38.37 33.30 39.34
CA ASN A 758 -39.05 33.63 40.59
C ASN A 758 -39.38 32.39 41.43
N ALA A 759 -39.66 31.24 40.80
CA ALA A 759 -39.93 29.99 41.49
C ALA A 759 -38.70 29.41 42.21
N VAL A 760 -37.50 29.57 41.65
CA VAL A 760 -36.25 29.08 42.26
C VAL A 760 -35.66 30.04 43.30
N ARG A 761 -36.10 31.30 43.29
CA ARG A 761 -35.66 32.37 44.18
C ARG A 761 -35.81 31.98 45.65
N ARG A 762 -34.80 32.29 46.45
CA ARG A 762 -34.85 32.10 47.91
C ARG A 762 -35.87 33.07 48.52
N TRP A 763 -36.82 32.53 49.29
CA TRP A 763 -37.69 33.34 50.13
C TRP A 763 -36.91 33.74 51.37
N THR A 764 -36.57 35.02 51.50
CA THR A 764 -36.10 35.57 52.78
C THR A 764 -37.30 35.55 53.73
N ALA A 765 -37.29 34.63 54.70
CA ALA A 765 -38.18 34.73 55.85
C ALA A 765 -37.75 35.98 56.63
N TRP A 766 -38.58 37.02 56.59
CA TRP A 766 -38.46 38.22 57.41
C TRP A 766 -39.00 37.97 58.81
#